data_AF-A0A6P1THR2-F1
#
_entry.id   AF-A0A6P1THR2-F1
#
_cell.length_a   1.000
_cell.length_b   1.000
_cell.length_c   1.000
_cell.angle_alpha   90.00
_cell.angle_beta   90.00
_cell.angle_gamma   90.00
#
_symmetry.space_group_name_H-M   'P 1'
#
loop_
_entity.id
_entity.type
_entity.pdbx_description
1 polymer ?
#
loop_
_entity_poly.entity_id
_entity_poly.type
_entity_poly.pdbx_seq_one_letter_code
_entity_poly.pdbx_strand_id
1 'polypeptide(L)'
;MNKDINLSICYFDVKNSALFGKKEFEAALSDQEIKLHMLNHWIQWDNKEDYILVVGTILDQRIQVMLESNEIPIPREPESLICRWCDTQKGKALLLAGSDDVGLMYLLLEMARKIRIKGLSALSEVENFTETPENQVRCMDRYLLGHLDNEWFLSEDFWNYYFSRLARARFNRFCLIIGFDTAYMSPPYPFFLQVKGYEHIKVTAFNNGDMNRNLEALRNIVALCHKFGMKFVLATWQQRPWTTDQDRLVTGLPEGEAELSDYCYEGLKALLKAVPDIDIIQFRVNHESGVGTQISAEDFWNHCTDAVADAALDIGKVMTLDLRAKGLTDSMIAHAFSRDLKVEVPTKFWCEHAALPYHLSVMRSEELAKLDNYNHSRRYSYADMLKKPKYYNVIYRLWNYGSTNLFLWGDADYARRFSKSCSLSGSTGYQVNAPLSLKYGHELSHKEAWNTFKDPVLRSGKWEDERFWMWYIVFGRLGYRSDTDSEVWSEEFISHFGDKSGPVLEQALAAASKIVPLVTTVHMPVHPSLRYWTEMNTGWALFSENNLNKTEAYDYQIDITYGSTEPSDHGLFYGIDEYAAASHNGKLSGKYSPLQYAKWLNDLADKVEDEVAKVEELGGNQDNAEYLAMLTDLKMLVEFARYHAGKIKSALALAYWRILRESEYLSDSSLFLEEAVNHWKSLAEMGLKAYHEDLNFSSAGSKTRRGTWDNLTCELEADQNTLEKLLKENRIEKNDSIKYTYLPAEELKMKAVFPDKVIQGQSLKIKVQSVGIIDFKTLPVLHYRHVDQTEGLFHTLNMYPDGEGYSAVIPADYITTEWDLMLYITVQEASGSCTMFPGIYHPDFPFPYHVIEVER
;
A
#
# COMPACT_ATOMS: atom_id res chain seq x y z
N MET A 1 17.62 -7.44 49.19
CA MET A 1 17.23 -8.87 49.10
C MET A 1 16.41 -9.00 47.83
N ASN A 2 17.03 -9.32 46.70
CA ASN A 2 16.29 -9.68 45.49
C ASN A 2 15.64 -11.03 45.78
N LYS A 3 14.32 -11.06 45.94
CA LYS A 3 13.57 -12.31 45.85
C LYS A 3 13.81 -12.83 44.44
N ASP A 4 14.39 -14.01 44.29
CA ASP A 4 14.32 -14.75 43.03
C ASP A 4 12.83 -14.88 42.66
N ILE A 5 12.39 -14.16 41.62
CA ILE A 5 11.02 -14.28 41.10
C ILE A 5 11.00 -15.53 40.24
N ASN A 6 10.35 -16.58 40.74
CA ASN A 6 10.11 -17.82 40.00
C ASN A 6 8.70 -17.77 39.39
N LEU A 7 8.56 -18.24 38.15
CA LEU A 7 7.27 -18.36 37.48
C LEU A 7 7.09 -19.79 36.94
N SER A 8 6.07 -20.48 37.44
CA SER A 8 5.70 -21.80 36.93
C SER A 8 4.99 -21.67 35.57
N ILE A 9 5.34 -22.53 34.61
CA ILE A 9 4.79 -22.51 33.25
C ILE A 9 4.59 -23.92 32.69
N CYS A 10 3.54 -24.13 31.90
CA CYS A 10 3.36 -25.33 31.09
C CYS A 10 3.06 -24.98 29.63
N TYR A 11 3.60 -25.80 28.72
CA TYR A 11 3.46 -25.64 27.27
C TYR A 11 2.74 -26.85 26.66
N PHE A 12 1.78 -26.59 25.78
CA PHE A 12 1.00 -27.62 25.09
C PHE A 12 0.96 -27.34 23.58
N ASP A 13 1.33 -28.34 22.78
CA ASP A 13 1.34 -28.27 21.31
C ASP A 13 2.10 -27.06 20.73
N VAL A 14 3.23 -26.66 21.34
CA VAL A 14 4.06 -25.58 20.82
C VAL A 14 5.05 -26.12 19.80
N LYS A 15 4.77 -25.88 18.52
CA LYS A 15 5.53 -26.38 17.36
C LYS A 15 5.59 -25.32 16.25
N ASN A 16 6.29 -25.65 15.15
CA ASN A 16 6.38 -24.79 13.97
C ASN A 16 6.75 -23.33 14.31
N SER A 17 5.98 -22.36 13.82
CA SER A 17 6.20 -20.93 14.07
C SER A 17 6.02 -20.53 15.53
N ALA A 18 5.22 -21.25 16.32
CA ALA A 18 5.07 -20.98 17.74
C ALA A 18 6.39 -21.18 18.53
N LEU A 19 7.33 -21.98 18.02
CA LEU A 19 8.66 -22.12 18.62
C LEU A 19 9.44 -20.81 18.59
N PHE A 20 9.28 -20.01 17.53
CA PHE A 20 9.90 -18.70 17.45
C PHE A 20 9.30 -17.73 18.49
N GLY A 21 7.96 -17.67 18.59
CA GLY A 21 7.29 -16.87 19.61
C GLY A 21 7.68 -17.29 21.03
N LYS A 22 7.74 -18.60 21.30
CA LYS A 22 8.21 -19.15 22.58
C LYS A 22 9.63 -18.70 22.90
N LYS A 23 10.56 -18.81 21.95
CA LYS A 23 11.96 -18.39 22.16
C LYS A 23 12.06 -16.92 22.55
N GLU A 24 11.33 -16.05 21.85
CA GLU A 24 11.33 -14.60 22.14
C GLU A 24 10.69 -14.28 23.50
N PHE A 25 9.63 -14.99 23.84
CA PHE A 25 8.95 -14.88 25.14
C PHE A 25 9.85 -15.31 26.31
N GLU A 26 10.50 -16.46 26.20
CA GLU A 26 11.45 -16.94 27.20
C GLU A 26 12.68 -16.03 27.33
N ALA A 27 13.16 -15.48 26.21
CA ALA A 27 14.24 -14.49 26.21
C ALA A 27 13.83 -13.22 26.96
N ALA A 28 12.65 -12.66 26.65
CA ALA A 28 12.16 -11.46 27.34
C ALA A 28 12.00 -11.65 28.86
N LEU A 29 11.56 -12.84 29.30
CA LEU A 29 11.50 -13.18 30.72
C LEU A 29 12.90 -13.30 31.35
N SER A 30 13.83 -13.93 30.64
CA SER A 30 15.22 -14.06 31.09
C SER A 30 15.92 -12.70 31.21
N ASP A 31 15.65 -11.77 30.29
CA ASP A 31 16.20 -10.40 30.32
C ASP A 31 15.73 -9.62 31.57
N GLN A 32 14.59 -10.02 32.15
CA GLN A 32 14.02 -9.48 33.38
C GLN A 32 14.43 -10.27 34.63
N GLU A 33 15.44 -11.16 34.52
CA GLU A 33 15.93 -12.05 35.59
C GLU A 33 14.86 -13.00 36.18
N ILE A 34 13.80 -13.30 35.42
CA ILE A 34 12.72 -14.21 35.86
C ILE A 34 13.12 -15.66 35.57
N LYS A 35 13.11 -16.51 36.61
CA LYS A 35 13.42 -17.94 36.48
C LYS A 35 12.15 -18.73 36.17
N LEU A 36 12.17 -19.47 35.07
CA LEU A 36 11.06 -20.34 34.67
C LEU A 36 11.14 -21.72 35.33
N HIS A 37 10.04 -22.15 35.94
CA HIS A 37 9.87 -23.51 36.45
C HIS A 37 8.90 -24.29 35.56
N MET A 38 9.46 -25.18 34.74
CA MET A 38 8.72 -25.92 33.72
C MET A 38 7.93 -27.07 34.35
N LEU A 39 6.63 -27.10 34.10
CA LEU A 39 5.72 -28.16 34.54
C LEU A 39 5.13 -28.90 33.33
N ASN A 40 4.87 -30.20 33.51
CA ASN A 40 4.21 -31.00 32.46
C ASN A 40 2.70 -30.74 32.41
N HIS A 41 2.11 -30.26 33.51
CA HIS A 41 0.69 -29.93 33.59
C HIS A 41 0.41 -28.97 34.75
N TRP A 42 -0.54 -28.04 34.59
CA TRP A 42 -0.91 -27.08 35.64
C TRP A 42 -1.43 -27.73 36.94
N ILE A 43 -1.88 -28.99 36.92
CA ILE A 43 -2.29 -29.70 38.14
C ILE A 43 -1.09 -30.03 39.06
N GLN A 44 0.13 -30.00 38.53
CA GLN A 44 1.36 -30.24 39.29
C GLN A 44 1.81 -29.01 40.07
N TRP A 45 1.30 -27.83 39.72
CA TRP A 45 1.60 -26.57 40.38
C TRP A 45 1.31 -26.65 41.89
N ASP A 46 2.20 -26.15 42.73
CA ASP A 46 2.09 -26.23 44.18
C ASP A 46 1.59 -24.92 44.83
N ASN A 47 1.15 -23.96 44.02
CA ASN A 47 0.54 -22.68 44.42
C ASN A 47 1.46 -21.86 45.36
N LYS A 48 2.77 -21.89 45.11
CA LYS A 48 3.75 -21.03 45.79
C LYS A 48 3.90 -19.66 45.13
N GLU A 49 3.59 -19.56 43.85
CA GLU A 49 3.47 -18.32 43.09
C GLU A 49 2.03 -17.79 43.11
N ASP A 50 1.81 -16.53 42.69
CA ASP A 50 0.46 -15.94 42.63
C ASP A 50 -0.41 -16.53 41.52
N TYR A 51 0.22 -17.03 40.44
CA TYR A 51 -0.42 -17.68 39.31
C TYR A 51 0.55 -18.59 38.53
N ILE A 52 -0.01 -19.44 37.68
CA ILE A 52 0.74 -20.26 36.71
C ILE A 52 0.49 -19.79 35.27
N LEU A 53 1.51 -19.87 34.42
CA LEU A 53 1.34 -19.67 32.98
C LEU A 53 0.95 -20.98 32.27
N VAL A 54 -0.04 -20.90 31.41
CA VAL A 54 -0.47 -21.99 30.53
C VAL A 54 -0.38 -21.49 29.09
N VAL A 55 0.46 -22.11 28.27
CA VAL A 55 0.73 -21.68 26.91
C VAL A 55 0.44 -22.80 25.94
N GLY A 56 -0.33 -22.56 24.87
CA GLY A 56 -0.56 -23.60 23.86
C GLY A 56 -1.55 -23.23 22.77
N THR A 57 -1.90 -24.19 21.93
CA THR A 57 -2.89 -23.98 20.86
C THR A 57 -4.23 -24.59 21.27
N ILE A 58 -5.33 -24.07 20.72
CA ILE A 58 -6.65 -24.69 20.91
C ILE A 58 -6.75 -26.07 20.23
N LEU A 59 -5.74 -26.48 19.46
CA LEU A 59 -5.68 -27.83 18.87
C LEU A 59 -5.36 -28.89 19.93
N ASP A 60 -4.81 -28.49 21.09
CA ASP A 60 -4.58 -29.38 22.22
C ASP A 60 -5.84 -29.51 23.10
N GLN A 61 -6.26 -30.74 23.36
CA GLN A 61 -7.43 -31.04 24.19
C GLN A 61 -7.37 -30.41 25.58
N ARG A 62 -6.17 -30.26 26.17
CA ARG A 62 -6.01 -29.66 27.49
C ARG A 62 -6.37 -28.18 27.49
N ILE A 63 -5.98 -27.45 26.44
CA ILE A 63 -6.34 -26.04 26.25
C ILE A 63 -7.85 -25.90 26.08
N GLN A 64 -8.47 -26.77 25.27
CA GLN A 64 -9.94 -26.79 25.09
C GLN A 64 -10.67 -27.02 26.41
N VAL A 65 -10.25 -28.02 27.19
CA VAL A 65 -10.84 -28.30 28.51
C VAL A 65 -10.72 -27.10 29.46
N MET A 66 -9.59 -26.39 29.44
CA MET A 66 -9.43 -25.17 30.25
C MET A 66 -10.38 -24.05 29.82
N LEU A 67 -10.52 -23.82 28.51
CA LEU A 67 -11.46 -22.82 27.97
C LEU A 67 -12.91 -23.18 28.30
N GLU A 68 -13.31 -24.43 28.06
CA GLU A 68 -14.69 -24.91 28.30
C GLU A 68 -15.06 -24.87 29.78
N SER A 69 -14.16 -25.31 30.67
CA SER A 69 -14.39 -25.28 32.12
C SER A 69 -14.49 -23.86 32.71
N ASN A 70 -14.00 -22.86 31.97
CA ASN A 70 -14.09 -21.45 32.32
C ASN A 70 -15.15 -20.70 31.49
N GLU A 71 -15.98 -21.42 30.73
CA GLU A 71 -17.04 -20.85 29.87
C GLU A 71 -16.52 -19.83 28.84
N ILE A 72 -15.28 -19.99 28.37
CA ILE A 72 -14.65 -19.10 27.39
C ILE A 72 -14.93 -19.61 25.96
N PRO A 73 -15.52 -18.78 25.07
CA PRO A 73 -15.70 -19.15 23.67
C PRO A 73 -14.37 -19.44 22.97
N ILE A 74 -14.35 -20.48 22.13
CA ILE A 74 -13.17 -20.90 21.37
C ILE A 74 -13.22 -20.25 19.97
N PRO A 75 -12.42 -19.20 19.68
CA PRO A 75 -12.31 -18.66 18.32
C PRO A 75 -11.65 -19.69 17.41
N ARG A 76 -12.18 -19.90 16.21
CA ARG A 76 -11.69 -20.91 15.26
C ARG A 76 -11.06 -20.30 14.01
N GLU A 77 -11.20 -19.00 13.86
CA GLU A 77 -10.58 -18.21 12.82
C GLU A 77 -9.05 -18.33 12.95
N PRO A 78 -8.32 -18.61 11.85
CA PRO A 78 -6.86 -18.70 11.87
C PRO A 78 -6.20 -17.46 12.49
N GLU A 79 -5.04 -17.65 13.10
CA GLU A 79 -4.22 -16.57 13.68
C GLU A 79 -4.88 -15.80 14.84
N SER A 80 -5.95 -16.34 15.42
CA SER A 80 -6.64 -15.72 16.56
C SER A 80 -5.84 -15.87 17.86
N LEU A 81 -5.89 -14.85 18.70
CA LEU A 81 -5.18 -14.76 19.98
C LEU A 81 -6.17 -14.89 21.14
N ILE A 82 -5.76 -15.56 22.20
CA ILE A 82 -6.57 -15.76 23.40
C ILE A 82 -5.68 -15.50 24.61
N CYS A 83 -5.96 -14.41 25.33
CA CYS A 83 -5.33 -14.10 26.61
C CYS A 83 -6.41 -14.07 27.70
N ARG A 84 -6.32 -15.00 28.66
CA ARG A 84 -7.40 -15.24 29.64
C ARG A 84 -6.84 -15.63 31.02
N TRP A 85 -7.34 -14.97 32.05
CA TRP A 85 -7.30 -15.49 33.42
C TRP A 85 -8.35 -16.59 33.57
N CYS A 86 -7.89 -17.77 33.97
CA CYS A 86 -8.71 -18.96 34.18
C CYS A 86 -8.61 -19.43 35.63
N ASP A 87 -9.73 -19.86 36.20
CA ASP A 87 -9.75 -20.54 37.48
C ASP A 87 -9.32 -22.00 37.30
N THR A 88 -8.49 -22.47 38.23
CA THR A 88 -8.06 -23.87 38.33
C THR A 88 -8.36 -24.40 39.72
N GLN A 89 -8.25 -25.72 39.92
CA GLN A 89 -8.44 -26.32 41.25
C GLN A 89 -7.52 -25.77 42.34
N LYS A 90 -6.34 -25.24 41.96
CA LYS A 90 -5.28 -24.84 42.90
C LYS A 90 -5.09 -23.33 43.00
N GLY A 91 -5.75 -22.53 42.16
CA GLY A 91 -5.55 -21.08 42.06
C GLY A 91 -5.80 -20.59 40.65
N LYS A 92 -5.20 -19.45 40.28
CA LYS A 92 -5.39 -18.84 38.95
C LYS A 92 -4.31 -19.25 37.95
N ALA A 93 -4.71 -19.42 36.70
CA ALA A 93 -3.82 -19.57 35.57
C ALA A 93 -3.99 -18.40 34.60
N LEU A 94 -2.89 -17.88 34.06
CA LEU A 94 -2.93 -17.03 32.88
C LEU A 94 -2.70 -17.91 31.65
N LEU A 95 -3.76 -18.05 30.86
CA LEU A 95 -3.78 -18.77 29.60
C LEU A 95 -3.37 -17.84 28.45
N LEU A 96 -2.30 -18.20 27.76
CA LEU A 96 -1.86 -17.61 26.50
C LEU A 96 -2.04 -18.66 25.39
N ALA A 97 -3.12 -18.53 24.62
CA ALA A 97 -3.43 -19.49 23.56
C ALA A 97 -3.61 -18.85 22.18
N GLY A 98 -3.29 -19.63 21.15
CA GLY A 98 -3.58 -19.31 19.76
C GLY A 98 -4.59 -20.28 19.15
N SER A 99 -5.36 -19.85 18.16
CA SER A 99 -6.21 -20.77 17.38
C SER A 99 -5.39 -21.77 16.54
N ASP A 100 -4.17 -21.37 16.19
CA ASP A 100 -3.15 -22.16 15.50
C ASP A 100 -1.73 -21.75 15.96
N ASP A 101 -0.69 -22.34 15.36
CA ASP A 101 0.71 -22.05 15.68
C ASP A 101 1.08 -20.57 15.40
N VAL A 102 0.45 -19.94 14.39
CA VAL A 102 0.72 -18.55 14.00
C VAL A 102 0.09 -17.58 15.00
N GLY A 103 -1.16 -17.81 15.40
CA GLY A 103 -1.83 -17.06 16.46
C GLY A 103 -1.06 -17.17 17.78
N LEU A 104 -0.59 -18.37 18.12
CA LEU A 104 0.23 -18.55 19.33
C LEU A 104 1.56 -17.79 19.22
N MET A 105 2.23 -17.85 18.05
CA MET A 105 3.44 -17.07 17.80
C MET A 105 3.18 -15.56 17.99
N TYR A 106 2.13 -15.01 17.38
CA TYR A 106 1.80 -13.58 17.49
C TYR A 106 1.51 -13.15 18.93
N LEU A 107 0.78 -13.97 19.70
CA LEU A 107 0.52 -13.68 21.10
C LEU A 107 1.80 -13.68 21.93
N LEU A 108 2.67 -14.66 21.74
CA LEU A 108 3.94 -14.75 22.48
C LEU A 108 4.91 -13.61 22.12
N LEU A 109 4.95 -13.20 20.85
CA LEU A 109 5.71 -12.02 20.42
C LEU A 109 5.15 -10.73 21.03
N GLU A 110 3.83 -10.59 21.13
CA GLU A 110 3.19 -9.46 21.80
C GLU A 110 3.52 -9.42 23.29
N MET A 111 3.43 -10.56 23.97
CA MET A 111 3.79 -10.65 25.40
C MET A 111 5.29 -10.39 25.61
N ALA A 112 6.16 -10.88 24.73
CA ALA A 112 7.59 -10.59 24.78
C ALA A 112 7.87 -9.08 24.66
N ARG A 113 7.20 -8.39 23.74
CA ARG A 113 7.27 -6.92 23.61
C ARG A 113 6.84 -6.24 24.92
N LYS A 114 5.66 -6.58 25.44
CA LYS A 114 5.13 -5.99 26.69
C LYS A 114 6.02 -6.25 27.89
N ILE A 115 6.63 -7.44 28.01
CA ILE A 115 7.55 -7.79 29.10
C ILE A 115 8.83 -6.94 29.04
N ARG A 116 9.38 -6.69 27.85
CA ARG A 116 10.57 -5.84 27.71
C ARG A 116 10.32 -4.39 28.16
N ILE A 117 9.07 -3.92 28.02
CA ILE A 117 8.66 -2.56 28.41
C ILE A 117 8.28 -2.49 29.90
N LYS A 118 7.42 -3.40 30.36
CA LYS A 118 6.74 -3.31 31.67
C LYS A 118 7.25 -4.32 32.71
N GLY A 119 8.21 -5.17 32.35
CA GLY A 119 8.66 -6.29 33.17
C GLY A 119 7.53 -7.28 33.45
N LEU A 120 7.52 -7.88 34.65
CA LEU A 120 6.54 -8.90 35.04
C LEU A 120 5.09 -8.37 35.09
N SER A 121 4.89 -7.05 35.25
CA SER A 121 3.54 -6.46 35.26
C SER A 121 2.78 -6.70 33.95
N ALA A 122 3.50 -6.87 32.83
CA ALA A 122 2.93 -7.26 31.54
C ALA A 122 2.13 -8.57 31.58
N LEU A 123 2.40 -9.44 32.56
CA LEU A 123 1.70 -10.70 32.77
C LEU A 123 0.73 -10.63 33.95
N SER A 124 1.13 -10.04 35.09
CA SER A 124 0.26 -10.01 36.28
C SER A 124 -0.93 -9.05 36.16
N GLU A 125 -0.84 -8.04 35.30
CA GLU A 125 -1.87 -7.00 35.13
C GLU A 125 -2.54 -7.07 33.75
N VAL A 126 -2.27 -8.12 32.96
CA VAL A 126 -2.87 -8.26 31.63
C VAL A 126 -4.38 -8.43 31.71
N GLU A 127 -5.11 -7.66 30.91
CA GLU A 127 -6.55 -7.82 30.78
C GLU A 127 -6.90 -9.01 29.88
N ASN A 128 -8.10 -9.56 30.08
CA ASN A 128 -8.63 -10.62 29.24
C ASN A 128 -8.97 -10.07 27.84
N PHE A 129 -8.35 -10.59 26.78
CA PHE A 129 -8.75 -10.28 25.39
C PHE A 129 -8.76 -11.51 24.47
N THR A 130 -9.58 -11.42 23.41
CA THR A 130 -9.55 -12.31 22.25
C THR A 130 -9.46 -11.44 21.02
N GLU A 131 -8.50 -11.73 20.15
CA GLU A 131 -8.28 -11.00 18.90
C GLU A 131 -8.36 -11.97 17.72
N THR A 132 -8.95 -11.52 16.62
CA THR A 132 -9.02 -12.23 15.34
C THR A 132 -8.65 -11.24 14.23
N PRO A 133 -7.90 -11.68 13.19
CA PRO A 133 -7.52 -10.80 12.09
C PRO A 133 -8.74 -10.26 11.31
N GLU A 134 -8.73 -8.96 11.00
CA GLU A 134 -9.70 -8.31 10.09
C GLU A 134 -9.40 -8.62 8.62
N ASN A 135 -8.11 -8.63 8.23
CA ASN A 135 -7.67 -9.06 6.91
C ASN A 135 -7.04 -10.45 7.00
N GLN A 136 -7.55 -11.39 6.21
CA GLN A 136 -7.01 -12.76 6.15
C GLN A 136 -5.66 -12.82 5.41
N VAL A 137 -5.41 -11.87 4.50
CA VAL A 137 -4.14 -11.76 3.77
C VAL A 137 -3.45 -10.43 4.08
N ARG A 138 -2.22 -10.53 4.59
CA ARG A 138 -1.34 -9.40 4.87
C ARG A 138 0.01 -9.76 4.28
N CYS A 139 0.24 -9.32 3.05
CA CYS A 139 1.35 -9.78 2.24
C CYS A 139 2.38 -8.68 1.98
N MET A 140 3.67 -9.02 2.12
CA MET A 140 4.78 -8.17 1.75
C MET A 140 5.41 -8.66 0.44
N ASP A 141 5.56 -7.76 -0.53
CA ASP A 141 6.18 -8.03 -1.82
C ASP A 141 7.63 -7.55 -1.86
N ARG A 142 8.52 -8.35 -2.46
CA ARG A 142 9.89 -7.95 -2.76
C ARG A 142 10.28 -8.38 -4.18
N TYR A 143 11.02 -7.52 -4.87
CA TYR A 143 11.38 -7.68 -6.27
C TYR A 143 12.84 -8.10 -6.40
N LEU A 144 13.10 -9.12 -7.22
CA LEU A 144 14.44 -9.53 -7.61
C LEU A 144 14.69 -9.06 -9.06
N LEU A 145 15.58 -8.08 -9.24
CA LEU A 145 15.71 -7.35 -10.51
C LEU A 145 17.04 -7.61 -11.22
N GLY A 146 18.05 -8.01 -10.46
CA GLY A 146 19.38 -8.28 -11.00
C GLY A 146 20.39 -8.79 -9.97
N HIS A 147 21.65 -8.90 -10.38
CA HIS A 147 22.72 -9.51 -9.59
C HIS A 147 23.12 -8.70 -8.35
N LEU A 148 22.88 -7.39 -8.31
CA LEU A 148 23.15 -6.57 -7.12
C LEU A 148 22.24 -6.93 -5.93
N ASP A 149 21.06 -7.48 -6.21
CA ASP A 149 20.14 -7.99 -5.17
C ASP A 149 20.66 -9.25 -4.46
N ASN A 150 21.72 -9.88 -4.97
CA ASN A 150 22.36 -11.03 -4.30
C ASN A 150 22.86 -10.69 -2.88
N GLU A 151 23.05 -9.40 -2.57
CA GLU A 151 23.37 -8.93 -1.21
C GLU A 151 22.35 -9.39 -0.16
N TRP A 152 21.07 -9.48 -0.55
CA TRP A 152 19.99 -9.94 0.31
C TRP A 152 19.41 -11.28 -0.15
N PHE A 153 19.30 -11.54 -1.46
CA PHE A 153 18.69 -12.76 -1.99
C PHE A 153 19.42 -14.03 -1.54
N LEU A 154 20.77 -14.02 -1.55
CA LEU A 154 21.60 -15.15 -1.14
C LEU A 154 21.99 -15.12 0.36
N SER A 155 21.49 -14.14 1.13
CA SER A 155 21.92 -13.91 2.51
C SER A 155 20.96 -14.53 3.52
N GLU A 156 21.39 -15.60 4.19
CA GLU A 156 20.61 -16.22 5.27
C GLU A 156 20.41 -15.26 6.46
N ASP A 157 21.41 -14.45 6.78
CA ASP A 157 21.35 -13.40 7.81
C ASP A 157 20.21 -12.41 7.52
N PHE A 158 20.14 -11.94 6.27
CA PHE A 158 19.10 -11.01 5.84
C PHE A 158 17.71 -11.64 6.03
N TRP A 159 17.49 -12.86 5.54
CA TRP A 159 16.18 -13.50 5.60
C TRP A 159 15.73 -13.84 7.02
N ASN A 160 16.64 -14.25 7.91
CA ASN A 160 16.29 -14.45 9.32
C ASN A 160 15.86 -13.13 9.98
N TYR A 161 16.61 -12.04 9.75
CA TYR A 161 16.25 -10.72 10.26
C TYR A 161 14.90 -10.26 9.68
N TYR A 162 14.76 -10.27 8.36
CA TYR A 162 13.63 -9.73 7.63
C TYR A 162 12.32 -10.45 7.99
N PHE A 163 12.31 -11.79 7.96
CA PHE A 163 11.11 -12.55 8.29
C PHE A 163 10.76 -12.51 9.78
N SER A 164 11.76 -12.39 10.66
CA SER A 164 11.47 -12.16 12.08
C SER A 164 10.79 -10.80 12.32
N ARG A 165 11.14 -9.76 11.55
CA ARG A 165 10.47 -8.47 11.59
C ARG A 165 9.04 -8.58 11.10
N LEU A 166 8.83 -9.22 9.93
CA LEU A 166 7.50 -9.41 9.37
C LEU A 166 6.57 -10.19 10.32
N ALA A 167 7.08 -11.22 10.99
CA ALA A 167 6.34 -11.97 12.00
C ALA A 167 5.94 -11.13 13.21
N ARG A 168 6.84 -10.27 13.74
CA ARG A 168 6.51 -9.33 14.84
C ARG A 168 5.44 -8.31 14.44
N ALA A 169 5.48 -7.87 13.19
CA ALA A 169 4.46 -7.00 12.62
C ALA A 169 3.16 -7.73 12.27
N ARG A 170 3.10 -9.07 12.36
CA ARG A 170 1.95 -9.92 12.03
C ARG A 170 1.62 -10.03 10.53
N PHE A 171 2.60 -9.93 9.64
CA PHE A 171 2.43 -10.38 8.25
C PHE A 171 2.34 -11.92 8.21
N ASN A 172 1.55 -12.44 7.27
CA ASN A 172 1.31 -13.88 7.12
C ASN A 172 1.56 -14.41 5.71
N ARG A 173 2.04 -13.55 4.81
CA ARG A 173 2.36 -13.92 3.44
C ARG A 173 3.55 -13.10 2.95
N PHE A 174 4.44 -13.75 2.21
CA PHE A 174 5.55 -13.09 1.53
C PHE A 174 5.54 -13.46 0.06
N CYS A 175 5.70 -12.47 -0.81
CA CYS A 175 5.73 -12.65 -2.26
C CYS A 175 7.07 -12.23 -2.83
N LEU A 176 7.81 -13.22 -3.36
CA LEU A 176 9.02 -12.96 -4.13
C LEU A 176 8.64 -12.85 -5.62
N ILE A 177 8.93 -11.69 -6.20
CA ILE A 177 8.60 -11.38 -7.60
C ILE A 177 9.87 -11.44 -8.41
N ILE A 178 9.84 -12.29 -9.43
CA ILE A 178 10.96 -12.55 -10.34
C ILE A 178 10.57 -12.24 -11.78
N GLY A 179 11.54 -11.82 -12.58
CA GLY A 179 11.33 -11.42 -13.97
C GLY A 179 10.56 -10.11 -14.11
N PHE A 180 10.49 -9.28 -13.07
CA PHE A 180 9.72 -8.04 -13.09
C PHE A 180 10.35 -7.01 -14.05
N ASP A 181 9.81 -6.91 -15.27
CA ASP A 181 10.21 -5.86 -16.22
C ASP A 181 11.75 -5.81 -16.39
N THR A 182 12.39 -6.98 -16.36
CA THR A 182 13.84 -7.19 -16.44
C THR A 182 14.12 -8.48 -17.21
N ALA A 183 15.30 -8.57 -17.83
CA ALA A 183 15.78 -9.80 -18.45
C ALA A 183 16.25 -10.86 -17.43
N TYR A 184 16.55 -10.42 -16.20
CA TYR A 184 16.93 -11.29 -15.11
C TYR A 184 15.75 -12.16 -14.65
N MET A 185 15.95 -13.47 -14.55
CA MET A 185 14.88 -14.42 -14.21
C MET A 185 13.71 -14.45 -15.21
N SER A 186 13.96 -14.12 -16.49
CA SER A 186 12.95 -14.11 -17.57
C SER A 186 13.37 -15.02 -18.75
N PRO A 187 12.80 -16.24 -18.91
CA PRO A 187 11.89 -16.90 -17.97
C PRO A 187 12.63 -17.38 -16.71
N PRO A 188 11.93 -17.70 -15.61
CA PRO A 188 12.54 -18.08 -14.33
C PRO A 188 13.39 -19.36 -14.36
N TYR A 189 12.89 -20.41 -15.01
CA TYR A 189 13.33 -21.80 -14.82
C TYR A 189 14.84 -22.04 -15.01
N PRO A 190 15.50 -21.55 -16.08
CA PRO A 190 16.92 -21.85 -16.34
C PRO A 190 17.86 -21.19 -15.33
N PHE A 191 17.38 -20.26 -14.50
CA PHE A 191 18.16 -19.67 -13.41
C PHE A 191 18.16 -20.53 -12.14
N PHE A 192 17.28 -21.54 -12.05
CA PHE A 192 17.13 -22.42 -10.89
C PHE A 192 17.44 -23.89 -11.21
N LEU A 193 17.14 -24.36 -12.41
CA LEU A 193 17.36 -25.74 -12.82
C LEU A 193 17.45 -25.90 -14.34
N GLN A 194 18.03 -27.02 -14.77
CA GLN A 194 17.97 -27.45 -16.16
C GLN A 194 16.66 -28.21 -16.41
N VAL A 195 15.88 -27.78 -17.42
CA VAL A 195 14.65 -28.47 -17.83
C VAL A 195 15.00 -29.64 -18.76
N LYS A 196 14.50 -30.83 -18.43
CA LYS A 196 14.76 -32.06 -19.17
C LYS A 196 14.17 -31.98 -20.59
N GLY A 197 14.95 -32.34 -21.61
CA GLY A 197 14.56 -32.23 -23.02
C GLY A 197 14.81 -30.86 -23.63
N TYR A 198 15.20 -29.88 -22.82
CA TYR A 198 15.50 -28.50 -23.23
C TYR A 198 16.93 -28.09 -22.81
N GLU A 199 17.88 -29.02 -22.84
CA GLU A 199 19.26 -28.81 -22.39
C GLU A 199 20.04 -27.76 -23.21
N HIS A 200 19.50 -27.35 -24.36
CA HIS A 200 20.04 -26.27 -25.18
C HIS A 200 19.63 -24.87 -24.67
N ILE A 201 18.62 -24.77 -23.81
CA ILE A 201 18.17 -23.51 -23.20
C ILE A 201 19.00 -23.23 -21.96
N LYS A 202 19.74 -22.12 -21.97
CA LYS A 202 20.71 -21.77 -20.92
C LYS A 202 20.81 -20.27 -20.71
N VAL A 203 21.15 -19.88 -19.49
CA VAL A 203 21.50 -18.50 -19.14
C VAL A 203 22.90 -18.16 -19.67
N THR A 204 23.09 -16.97 -20.23
CA THR A 204 24.33 -16.58 -20.94
C THR A 204 25.52 -16.30 -20.01
N ALA A 205 25.27 -15.73 -18.83
CA ALA A 205 26.30 -15.27 -17.90
C ALA A 205 26.37 -16.08 -16.59
N PHE A 206 25.59 -17.16 -16.46
CA PHE A 206 25.46 -17.96 -15.24
C PHE A 206 26.00 -19.37 -15.47
N ASN A 207 26.73 -19.89 -14.49
CA ASN A 207 27.20 -21.27 -14.48
C ASN A 207 26.30 -22.17 -13.59
N ASN A 208 26.51 -23.49 -13.64
CA ASN A 208 25.73 -24.45 -12.84
C ASN A 208 25.83 -24.22 -11.32
N GLY A 209 26.94 -23.66 -10.83
CA GLY A 209 27.09 -23.28 -9.43
C GLY A 209 26.19 -22.12 -9.03
N ASP A 210 25.95 -21.16 -9.93
CA ASP A 210 25.01 -20.05 -9.69
C ASP A 210 23.57 -20.57 -9.65
N MET A 211 23.21 -21.45 -10.59
CA MET A 211 21.89 -22.11 -10.66
C MET A 211 21.57 -22.88 -9.36
N ASN A 212 22.52 -23.69 -8.88
CA ASN A 212 22.36 -24.44 -7.63
C ASN A 212 22.20 -23.51 -6.42
N ARG A 213 22.99 -22.43 -6.35
CA ARG A 213 22.89 -21.43 -5.27
C ARG A 213 21.53 -20.72 -5.27
N ASN A 214 21.01 -20.37 -6.45
CA ASN A 214 19.68 -19.75 -6.57
C ASN A 214 18.58 -20.70 -6.10
N LEU A 215 18.66 -21.98 -6.47
CA LEU A 215 17.68 -22.99 -6.05
C LEU A 215 17.74 -23.25 -4.54
N GLU A 216 18.94 -23.30 -3.97
CA GLU A 216 19.14 -23.41 -2.52
C GLU A 216 18.62 -22.18 -1.78
N ALA A 217 18.91 -20.98 -2.28
CA ALA A 217 18.36 -19.74 -1.73
C ALA A 217 16.83 -19.73 -1.75
N LEU A 218 16.20 -20.12 -2.87
CA LEU A 218 14.75 -20.22 -2.97
C LEU A 218 14.17 -21.20 -1.94
N ARG A 219 14.76 -22.39 -1.79
CA ARG A 219 14.34 -23.37 -0.75
C ARG A 219 14.48 -22.80 0.66
N ASN A 220 15.59 -22.14 0.96
CA ASN A 220 15.84 -21.55 2.26
C ASN A 220 14.84 -20.43 2.58
N ILE A 221 14.52 -19.57 1.61
CA ILE A 221 13.53 -18.49 1.75
C ILE A 221 12.15 -19.09 2.07
N VAL A 222 11.72 -20.13 1.34
CA VAL A 222 10.44 -20.81 1.57
C VAL A 222 10.39 -21.41 2.98
N ALA A 223 11.42 -22.16 3.37
CA ALA A 223 11.50 -22.77 4.69
C ALA A 223 11.48 -21.72 5.82
N LEU A 224 12.17 -20.59 5.64
CA LEU A 224 12.15 -19.49 6.60
C LEU A 224 10.77 -18.81 6.68
N CYS A 225 10.05 -18.65 5.56
CA CYS A 225 8.67 -18.16 5.59
C CYS A 225 7.81 -19.01 6.52
N HIS A 226 7.82 -20.34 6.35
CA HIS A 226 7.06 -21.25 7.21
C HIS A 226 7.51 -21.22 8.68
N LYS A 227 8.83 -21.18 8.93
CA LYS A 227 9.40 -21.02 10.27
C LYS A 227 8.89 -19.77 10.98
N PHE A 228 8.65 -18.69 10.24
CA PHE A 228 8.13 -17.42 10.76
C PHE A 228 6.62 -17.24 10.52
N GLY A 229 5.89 -18.32 10.25
CA GLY A 229 4.42 -18.32 10.19
C GLY A 229 3.83 -17.65 8.95
N MET A 230 4.57 -17.58 7.84
CA MET A 230 4.13 -16.96 6.59
C MET A 230 4.01 -17.98 5.46
N LYS A 231 2.99 -17.81 4.62
CA LYS A 231 2.90 -18.50 3.32
C LYS A 231 3.83 -17.86 2.30
N PHE A 232 4.47 -18.68 1.46
CA PHE A 232 5.34 -18.20 0.38
C PHE A 232 4.61 -18.15 -0.96
N VAL A 233 4.68 -17.00 -1.64
CA VAL A 233 4.21 -16.79 -3.01
C VAL A 233 5.42 -16.64 -3.94
N LEU A 234 5.46 -17.45 -4.99
CA LEU A 234 6.37 -17.24 -6.11
C LEU A 234 5.61 -16.56 -7.26
N ALA A 235 5.96 -15.30 -7.55
CA ALA A 235 5.34 -14.56 -8.63
C ALA A 235 6.23 -14.50 -9.87
N THR A 236 5.74 -15.06 -10.98
CA THR A 236 6.43 -15.02 -12.28
C THR A 236 5.86 -13.88 -13.11
N TRP A 237 6.67 -12.87 -13.39
CA TRP A 237 6.18 -11.67 -14.06
C TRP A 237 6.22 -11.75 -15.58
N GLN A 238 7.29 -12.34 -16.13
CA GLN A 238 7.56 -12.44 -17.56
C GLN A 238 8.15 -13.80 -17.94
N GLN A 239 7.84 -14.26 -19.14
CA GLN A 239 8.49 -15.42 -19.76
C GLN A 239 9.50 -14.99 -20.83
N ARG A 240 9.34 -13.79 -21.37
CA ARG A 240 10.32 -13.09 -22.21
C ARG A 240 10.34 -11.61 -21.83
N PRO A 241 11.46 -10.92 -22.00
CA PRO A 241 11.43 -9.46 -21.97
C PRO A 241 10.45 -8.93 -23.03
N TRP A 242 9.54 -8.05 -22.62
CA TRP A 242 8.42 -7.58 -23.45
C TRP A 242 8.72 -6.26 -24.18
N THR A 243 9.81 -5.58 -23.79
CA THR A 243 10.29 -4.36 -24.46
C THR A 243 11.57 -4.64 -25.24
N THR A 244 11.82 -3.87 -26.30
CA THR A 244 13.04 -4.01 -27.13
C THR A 244 14.31 -3.55 -26.43
N ASP A 245 14.19 -2.80 -25.34
CA ASP A 245 15.31 -2.25 -24.57
C ASP A 245 15.89 -3.25 -23.54
N GLN A 246 15.43 -4.50 -23.59
CA GLN A 246 15.86 -5.57 -22.69
C GLN A 246 16.56 -6.68 -23.47
N ASP A 247 17.89 -6.72 -23.41
CA ASP A 247 18.67 -7.82 -23.96
C ASP A 247 18.36 -9.14 -23.22
N ARG A 248 18.09 -10.21 -23.99
CA ARG A 248 17.78 -11.54 -23.42
C ARG A 248 19.00 -12.12 -22.70
N LEU A 249 18.80 -12.61 -21.47
CA LEU A 249 19.83 -13.34 -20.72
C LEU A 249 19.74 -14.86 -20.88
N VAL A 250 18.69 -15.35 -21.54
CA VAL A 250 18.50 -16.78 -21.82
C VAL A 250 18.61 -17.01 -23.33
N THR A 251 19.47 -17.94 -23.71
CA THR A 251 19.66 -18.38 -25.10
C THR A 251 18.97 -19.71 -25.35
N GLY A 252 18.66 -19.99 -26.62
CA GLY A 252 18.01 -21.22 -27.05
C GLY A 252 16.50 -21.27 -26.84
N LEU A 253 15.87 -20.20 -26.31
CA LEU A 253 14.42 -20.14 -26.18
C LEU A 253 13.75 -20.32 -27.55
N PRO A 254 12.67 -21.12 -27.63
CA PRO A 254 11.87 -21.20 -28.85
C PRO A 254 11.38 -19.81 -29.24
N GLU A 255 11.26 -19.50 -30.52
CA GLU A 255 10.64 -18.25 -30.98
C GLU A 255 9.10 -18.40 -31.05
N GLY A 256 8.62 -19.57 -31.48
CA GLY A 256 7.19 -19.90 -31.54
C GLY A 256 6.54 -19.95 -30.16
N GLU A 257 5.33 -19.43 -30.04
CA GLU A 257 4.61 -19.32 -28.77
C GLU A 257 4.19 -20.68 -28.20
N ALA A 258 3.78 -21.62 -29.05
CA ALA A 258 3.41 -22.97 -28.62
C ALA A 258 4.60 -23.72 -28.00
N GLU A 259 5.75 -23.76 -28.69
CA GLU A 259 6.95 -24.42 -28.16
C GLU A 259 7.50 -23.72 -26.90
N LEU A 260 7.38 -22.39 -26.81
CA LEU A 260 7.69 -21.67 -25.58
C LEU A 260 6.74 -22.07 -24.45
N SER A 261 5.45 -22.21 -24.73
CA SER A 261 4.44 -22.63 -23.77
C SER A 261 4.76 -24.02 -23.22
N ASP A 262 5.12 -24.97 -24.10
CA ASP A 262 5.57 -26.31 -23.69
C ASP A 262 6.80 -26.26 -22.78
N TYR A 263 7.80 -25.44 -23.13
CA TYR A 263 8.97 -25.25 -22.30
C TYR A 263 8.63 -24.66 -20.92
N CYS A 264 7.77 -23.63 -20.88
CA CYS A 264 7.37 -22.98 -19.65
C CYS A 264 6.50 -23.90 -18.78
N TYR A 265 5.66 -24.74 -19.37
CA TYR A 265 4.91 -25.80 -18.69
C TYR A 265 5.89 -26.77 -17.99
N GLU A 266 6.84 -27.35 -18.73
CA GLU A 266 7.79 -28.32 -18.18
C GLU A 266 8.73 -27.68 -17.14
N GLY A 267 9.18 -26.45 -17.40
CA GLY A 267 10.03 -25.68 -16.48
C GLY A 267 9.34 -25.36 -15.16
N LEU A 268 8.09 -24.89 -15.20
CA LEU A 268 7.31 -24.58 -14.00
C LEU A 268 7.02 -25.84 -13.20
N LYS A 269 6.61 -26.92 -13.87
CA LYS A 269 6.36 -28.22 -13.25
C LYS A 269 7.62 -28.78 -12.57
N ALA A 270 8.77 -28.69 -13.24
CA ALA A 270 10.05 -29.10 -12.67
C ALA A 270 10.44 -28.27 -11.44
N LEU A 271 10.23 -26.95 -11.48
CA LEU A 271 10.54 -26.05 -10.36
C LEU A 271 9.67 -26.34 -9.14
N LEU A 272 8.37 -26.50 -9.34
CA LEU A 272 7.42 -26.84 -8.27
C LEU A 272 7.75 -28.20 -7.62
N LYS A 273 8.19 -29.18 -8.41
CA LYS A 273 8.68 -30.47 -7.86
C LYS A 273 10.00 -30.33 -7.11
N ALA A 274 10.87 -29.41 -7.54
CA ALA A 274 12.15 -29.16 -6.87
C ALA A 274 12.00 -28.35 -5.57
N VAL A 275 10.91 -27.61 -5.42
CA VAL A 275 10.58 -26.79 -4.24
C VAL A 275 9.09 -26.99 -3.88
N PRO A 276 8.70 -28.19 -3.39
CA PRO A 276 7.29 -28.54 -3.15
C PRO A 276 6.62 -27.71 -2.04
N ASP A 277 7.42 -27.02 -1.23
CA ASP A 277 6.96 -26.18 -0.12
C ASP A 277 6.43 -24.81 -0.58
N ILE A 278 6.53 -24.46 -1.88
CA ILE A 278 5.86 -23.26 -2.41
C ILE A 278 4.34 -23.38 -2.21
N ASP A 279 3.72 -22.35 -1.63
CA ASP A 279 2.30 -22.38 -1.29
C ASP A 279 1.41 -21.86 -2.40
N ILE A 280 1.87 -20.81 -3.08
CA ILE A 280 1.09 -20.04 -4.04
C ILE A 280 1.95 -19.68 -5.24
N ILE A 281 1.42 -19.87 -6.44
CA ILE A 281 1.99 -19.33 -7.68
C ILE A 281 1.18 -18.11 -8.10
N GLN A 282 1.86 -17.05 -8.52
CA GLN A 282 1.22 -15.84 -9.04
C GLN A 282 1.64 -15.56 -10.48
N PHE A 283 0.66 -15.29 -11.35
CA PHE A 283 0.88 -14.96 -12.76
C PHE A 283 0.48 -13.53 -13.10
N ARG A 284 1.32 -12.84 -13.88
CA ARG A 284 0.93 -11.66 -14.69
C ARG A 284 0.36 -12.18 -16.01
N VAL A 285 -0.95 -12.18 -16.16
CA VAL A 285 -1.62 -12.86 -17.29
C VAL A 285 -1.80 -12.02 -18.56
N ASN A 286 -1.55 -10.70 -18.50
CA ASN A 286 -1.63 -9.83 -19.67
C ASN A 286 -0.39 -9.91 -20.56
N HIS A 287 -0.51 -9.37 -21.78
CA HIS A 287 0.54 -9.30 -22.81
C HIS A 287 1.89 -8.70 -22.36
N GLU A 288 1.92 -7.85 -21.32
CA GLU A 288 3.17 -7.29 -20.78
C GLU A 288 4.01 -8.34 -20.03
N SER A 289 3.57 -9.59 -19.99
CA SER A 289 4.37 -10.74 -19.56
C SER A 289 5.32 -11.30 -20.64
N GLY A 290 5.33 -10.68 -21.83
CA GLY A 290 6.19 -11.07 -22.94
C GLY A 290 5.71 -12.32 -23.68
N VAL A 291 4.44 -12.71 -23.51
CA VAL A 291 3.78 -13.80 -24.24
C VAL A 291 2.42 -13.36 -24.73
N GLY A 292 2.06 -13.84 -25.93
CA GLY A 292 0.80 -13.51 -26.57
C GLY A 292 0.62 -12.03 -26.87
N THR A 293 -0.63 -11.71 -27.22
CA THR A 293 -1.15 -10.36 -27.42
C THR A 293 -2.19 -10.05 -26.36
N GLN A 294 -2.84 -8.89 -26.44
CA GLN A 294 -3.98 -8.58 -25.58
C GLN A 294 -5.15 -9.57 -25.73
N ILE A 295 -5.14 -10.40 -26.77
CA ILE A 295 -6.19 -11.38 -27.08
C ILE A 295 -5.68 -12.83 -26.90
N SER A 296 -4.44 -13.13 -27.29
CA SER A 296 -3.94 -14.52 -27.35
C SER A 296 -3.21 -15.01 -26.09
N ALA A 297 -2.95 -14.14 -25.11
CA ALA A 297 -2.21 -14.54 -23.90
C ALA A 297 -2.94 -15.60 -23.05
N GLU A 298 -4.27 -15.71 -23.17
CA GLU A 298 -5.09 -16.66 -22.41
C GLU A 298 -4.65 -18.11 -22.59
N ASP A 299 -4.47 -18.58 -23.83
CA ASP A 299 -4.10 -19.98 -24.11
C ASP A 299 -2.76 -20.36 -23.45
N PHE A 300 -1.78 -19.45 -23.53
CA PHE A 300 -0.48 -19.65 -22.91
C PHE A 300 -0.61 -19.82 -21.38
N TRP A 301 -1.38 -18.95 -20.74
CA TRP A 301 -1.53 -18.96 -19.29
C TRP A 301 -2.43 -20.09 -18.77
N ASN A 302 -3.40 -20.53 -19.56
CA ASN A 302 -4.16 -21.74 -19.28
C ASN A 302 -3.26 -22.98 -19.31
N HIS A 303 -2.30 -23.04 -20.25
CA HIS A 303 -1.32 -24.12 -20.27
C HIS A 303 -0.36 -24.07 -19.06
N CYS A 304 0.13 -22.88 -18.67
CA CYS A 304 0.89 -22.74 -17.41
C CYS A 304 0.05 -23.08 -16.17
N THR A 305 -1.26 -22.84 -16.19
CA THR A 305 -2.19 -23.24 -15.12
C THR A 305 -2.27 -24.76 -15.02
N ASP A 306 -2.31 -25.47 -16.15
CA ASP A 306 -2.24 -26.93 -16.19
C ASP A 306 -0.92 -27.45 -15.59
N ALA A 307 0.21 -26.75 -15.82
CA ALA A 307 1.49 -27.11 -15.21
C ALA A 307 1.45 -27.05 -13.68
N VAL A 308 0.81 -26.02 -13.13
CA VAL A 308 0.62 -25.88 -11.67
C VAL A 308 -0.24 -27.02 -11.15
N ALA A 309 -1.39 -27.29 -11.80
CA ALA A 309 -2.30 -28.36 -11.38
C ALA A 309 -1.65 -29.74 -11.45
N ASP A 310 -0.91 -30.04 -12.51
CA ASP A 310 -0.24 -31.32 -12.68
C ASP A 310 0.93 -31.50 -11.72
N ALA A 311 1.69 -30.42 -11.44
CA ALA A 311 2.70 -30.45 -10.39
C ALA A 311 2.07 -30.68 -9.01
N ALA A 312 0.96 -29.99 -8.73
CA ALA A 312 0.20 -30.11 -7.48
C ALA A 312 -0.31 -31.55 -7.27
N LEU A 313 -0.84 -32.17 -8.32
CA LEU A 313 -1.25 -33.58 -8.32
C LEU A 313 -0.06 -34.52 -8.06
N ASP A 314 1.05 -34.31 -8.76
CA ASP A 314 2.26 -35.14 -8.63
C ASP A 314 2.86 -35.08 -7.20
N ILE A 315 2.75 -33.94 -6.51
CA ILE A 315 3.22 -33.76 -5.13
C ILE A 315 2.13 -34.04 -4.07
N GLY A 316 0.89 -34.32 -4.48
CA GLY A 316 -0.24 -34.59 -3.57
C GLY A 316 -0.73 -33.37 -2.78
N LYS A 317 -0.65 -32.16 -3.35
CA LYS A 317 -1.07 -30.88 -2.72
C LYS A 317 -2.19 -30.25 -3.54
N VAL A 318 -3.11 -29.54 -2.88
CA VAL A 318 -4.00 -28.58 -3.56
C VAL A 318 -3.32 -27.22 -3.53
N MET A 319 -2.96 -26.69 -4.70
CA MET A 319 -2.28 -25.40 -4.81
C MET A 319 -3.24 -24.23 -4.96
N THR A 320 -2.77 -23.05 -4.55
CA THR A 320 -3.45 -21.78 -4.79
C THR A 320 -2.77 -21.07 -5.95
N LEU A 321 -3.57 -20.51 -6.85
CA LEU A 321 -3.13 -19.74 -8.01
C LEU A 321 -3.66 -18.31 -7.91
N ASP A 322 -2.74 -17.37 -7.84
CA ASP A 322 -3.02 -15.93 -7.94
C ASP A 322 -3.00 -15.53 -9.42
N LEU A 323 -4.16 -15.17 -9.97
CA LEU A 323 -4.29 -14.64 -11.32
C LEU A 323 -4.45 -13.11 -11.26
N ARG A 324 -3.43 -12.35 -11.67
CA ARG A 324 -3.50 -10.88 -11.60
C ARG A 324 -4.63 -10.32 -12.49
N ALA A 325 -5.41 -9.38 -11.96
CA ALA A 325 -6.63 -8.89 -12.58
C ALA A 325 -6.46 -8.27 -13.99
N LYS A 326 -5.34 -7.57 -14.26
CA LYS A 326 -5.10 -6.93 -15.57
C LYS A 326 -5.00 -8.00 -16.67
N GLY A 327 -5.97 -8.00 -17.59
CA GLY A 327 -6.08 -8.96 -18.69
C GLY A 327 -6.77 -10.28 -18.30
N LEU A 328 -7.25 -10.41 -17.06
CA LEU A 328 -7.89 -11.63 -16.57
C LEU A 328 -9.31 -11.77 -17.11
N THR A 329 -9.57 -12.88 -17.81
CA THR A 329 -10.90 -13.24 -18.30
C THR A 329 -11.60 -14.21 -17.34
N ASP A 330 -12.93 -14.26 -17.41
CA ASP A 330 -13.72 -15.21 -16.61
C ASP A 330 -13.46 -16.67 -17.05
N SER A 331 -13.06 -16.87 -18.30
CA SER A 331 -12.65 -18.16 -18.87
C SER A 331 -11.39 -18.71 -18.17
N MET A 332 -10.38 -17.86 -17.95
CA MET A 332 -9.17 -18.25 -17.21
C MET A 332 -9.48 -18.67 -15.76
N ILE A 333 -10.38 -17.94 -15.09
CA ILE A 333 -10.82 -18.28 -13.72
C ILE A 333 -11.53 -19.64 -13.74
N ALA A 334 -12.46 -19.84 -14.68
CA ALA A 334 -13.17 -21.11 -14.84
C ALA A 334 -12.23 -22.28 -15.16
N HIS A 335 -11.21 -22.05 -16.01
CA HIS A 335 -10.18 -23.03 -16.34
C HIS A 335 -9.42 -23.48 -15.09
N ALA A 336 -8.92 -22.53 -14.28
CA ALA A 336 -8.21 -22.86 -13.05
C ALA A 336 -9.07 -23.69 -12.06
N PHE A 337 -10.35 -23.35 -11.88
CA PHE A 337 -11.26 -24.16 -11.07
C PHE A 337 -11.50 -25.56 -11.65
N SER A 338 -11.58 -25.69 -12.97
CA SER A 338 -11.75 -27.01 -13.63
C SER A 338 -10.55 -27.94 -13.43
N ARG A 339 -9.40 -27.39 -13.01
CA ARG A 339 -8.17 -28.11 -12.68
C ARG A 339 -7.95 -28.29 -11.16
N ASP A 340 -9.01 -28.16 -10.36
CA ASP A 340 -9.00 -28.34 -8.90
C ASP A 340 -8.07 -27.37 -8.14
N LEU A 341 -7.76 -26.20 -8.73
CA LEU A 341 -6.97 -25.16 -8.08
C LEU A 341 -7.86 -24.22 -7.25
N LYS A 342 -7.28 -23.65 -6.19
CA LYS A 342 -7.87 -22.48 -5.51
C LYS A 342 -7.46 -21.22 -6.24
N VAL A 343 -8.38 -20.29 -6.47
CA VAL A 343 -8.12 -19.06 -7.22
C VAL A 343 -8.24 -17.83 -6.33
N GLU A 344 -7.22 -16.98 -6.39
CA GLU A 344 -7.24 -15.62 -5.82
C GLU A 344 -6.89 -14.61 -6.92
N VAL A 345 -7.46 -13.40 -6.83
CA VAL A 345 -7.32 -12.35 -7.84
C VAL A 345 -6.70 -11.11 -7.18
N PRO A 346 -5.36 -10.97 -7.25
CA PRO A 346 -4.70 -9.74 -6.85
C PRO A 346 -4.91 -8.64 -7.91
N THR A 347 -5.42 -7.50 -7.47
CA THR A 347 -5.62 -6.29 -8.27
C THR A 347 -4.89 -5.10 -7.65
N LYS A 348 -4.44 -4.15 -8.47
CA LYS A 348 -3.78 -2.95 -7.97
C LYS A 348 -4.80 -2.07 -7.25
N PHE A 349 -4.54 -1.68 -6.01
CA PHE A 349 -5.42 -0.85 -5.19
C PHE A 349 -5.69 0.51 -5.85
N TRP A 350 -4.62 1.18 -6.28
CA TRP A 350 -4.69 2.51 -6.86
C TRP A 350 -3.60 2.74 -7.90
N CYS A 351 -3.95 2.69 -9.19
CA CYS A 351 -2.99 2.85 -10.28
C CYS A 351 -1.71 2.01 -10.02
N GLU A 352 -0.53 2.62 -10.10
CA GLU A 352 0.75 2.00 -9.72
C GLU A 352 1.42 2.75 -8.56
N HIS A 353 0.62 3.27 -7.63
CA HIS A 353 1.05 4.25 -6.62
C HIS A 353 0.31 4.08 -5.28
N ALA A 354 0.85 4.70 -4.24
CA ALA A 354 0.12 5.00 -3.01
C ALA A 354 -0.58 6.35 -3.15
N ALA A 355 -1.89 6.34 -2.99
CA ALA A 355 -2.79 7.50 -3.02
C ALA A 355 -3.61 7.54 -1.73
N LEU A 356 -4.65 8.36 -1.60
CA LEU A 356 -5.46 8.39 -0.38
C LEU A 356 -6.05 6.99 -0.03
N PRO A 357 -6.25 6.67 1.28
CA PRO A 357 -6.44 5.30 1.74
C PRO A 357 -7.89 4.80 1.59
N TYR A 358 -8.43 4.84 0.36
CA TYR A 358 -9.74 4.32 -0.03
C TYR A 358 -9.68 3.85 -1.50
N HIS A 359 -10.71 3.15 -2.00
CA HIS A 359 -10.75 2.75 -3.41
C HIS A 359 -11.22 3.90 -4.31
N LEU A 360 -10.63 4.05 -5.50
CA LEU A 360 -11.06 5.01 -6.53
C LEU A 360 -12.58 5.15 -6.59
N SER A 361 -13.10 6.36 -6.40
CA SER A 361 -14.56 6.55 -6.43
C SER A 361 -15.11 6.22 -7.82
N VAL A 362 -14.39 6.60 -8.87
CA VAL A 362 -14.70 6.36 -10.28
C VAL A 362 -13.43 5.92 -11.00
N MET A 363 -13.54 4.99 -11.96
CA MET A 363 -12.44 4.65 -12.88
C MET A 363 -12.02 5.90 -13.66
N ARG A 364 -10.74 6.03 -14.01
CA ARG A 364 -10.30 7.21 -14.78
C ARG A 364 -10.88 7.18 -16.19
N SER A 365 -10.90 8.33 -16.83
CA SER A 365 -11.48 8.49 -18.17
C SER A 365 -10.91 7.51 -19.19
N GLU A 366 -9.62 7.17 -19.07
CA GLU A 366 -8.95 6.19 -19.94
C GLU A 366 -9.54 4.78 -19.80
N GLU A 367 -9.73 4.28 -18.58
CA GLU A 367 -10.28 2.93 -18.38
C GLU A 367 -11.77 2.87 -18.74
N LEU A 368 -12.54 3.91 -18.43
CA LEU A 368 -13.95 4.00 -18.81
C LEU A 368 -14.16 4.00 -20.33
N ALA A 369 -13.21 4.56 -21.09
CA ALA A 369 -13.27 4.55 -22.55
C ALA A 369 -13.01 3.16 -23.18
N LYS A 370 -12.58 2.17 -22.38
CA LYS A 370 -12.10 0.86 -22.86
C LYS A 370 -12.64 -0.31 -22.01
N LEU A 371 -13.93 -0.24 -21.62
CA LEU A 371 -14.56 -1.24 -20.73
C LEU A 371 -14.55 -2.67 -21.29
N ASP A 372 -14.62 -2.81 -22.61
CA ASP A 372 -14.59 -4.09 -23.34
C ASP A 372 -13.21 -4.77 -23.35
N ASN A 373 -12.15 -4.05 -22.95
CA ASN A 373 -10.80 -4.57 -22.89
C ASN A 373 -10.37 -4.78 -21.43
N TYR A 374 -10.33 -6.03 -20.96
CA TYR A 374 -9.93 -6.38 -19.60
C TYR A 374 -8.45 -6.05 -19.26
N ASN A 375 -7.60 -5.76 -20.25
CA ASN A 375 -6.28 -5.18 -19.99
C ASN A 375 -6.35 -3.73 -19.48
N HIS A 376 -7.49 -3.06 -19.70
CA HIS A 376 -7.79 -1.70 -19.24
C HIS A 376 -8.82 -1.70 -18.12
N SER A 377 -9.97 -2.35 -18.29
CA SER A 377 -11.07 -2.24 -17.32
C SER A 377 -10.80 -2.91 -15.98
N ARG A 378 -10.11 -4.05 -15.94
CA ARG A 378 -9.75 -4.79 -14.70
C ARG A 378 -8.33 -4.51 -14.18
N ARG A 379 -7.74 -3.36 -14.51
CA ARG A 379 -6.32 -3.09 -14.17
C ARG A 379 -6.09 -2.37 -12.84
N TYR A 380 -7.08 -1.63 -12.32
CA TYR A 380 -7.01 -0.84 -11.09
C TYR A 380 -8.29 -0.98 -10.26
N SER A 381 -8.12 -0.93 -8.94
CA SER A 381 -9.15 -1.14 -7.93
C SER A 381 -9.97 -2.41 -8.22
N TYR A 382 -11.30 -2.38 -8.07
CA TYR A 382 -12.13 -3.56 -8.10
C TYR A 382 -12.90 -3.81 -9.41
N ALA A 383 -13.05 -2.80 -10.28
CA ALA A 383 -13.84 -2.93 -11.52
C ALA A 383 -15.21 -3.59 -11.26
N ASP A 384 -15.43 -4.79 -11.79
CA ASP A 384 -16.62 -5.64 -11.62
C ASP A 384 -16.36 -6.88 -10.73
N MET A 385 -15.17 -7.02 -10.15
CA MET A 385 -14.72 -8.26 -9.50
C MET A 385 -15.35 -8.53 -8.13
N LEU A 386 -16.24 -7.66 -7.66
CA LEU A 386 -16.93 -7.79 -6.37
C LEU A 386 -18.36 -8.32 -6.49
N LYS A 387 -18.78 -8.72 -7.70
CA LYS A 387 -20.11 -9.27 -7.95
C LYS A 387 -20.43 -10.45 -7.04
N LYS A 388 -21.63 -10.46 -6.46
CA LYS A 388 -22.13 -11.54 -5.59
C LYS A 388 -22.95 -12.57 -6.39
N PRO A 389 -22.93 -13.87 -6.00
CA PRO A 389 -22.09 -14.46 -4.95
C PRO A 389 -20.62 -14.54 -5.38
N LYS A 390 -19.70 -14.15 -4.48
CA LYS A 390 -18.26 -14.27 -4.74
C LYS A 390 -17.84 -15.74 -4.67
N TYR A 391 -17.03 -16.17 -5.63
CA TYR A 391 -16.51 -17.55 -5.71
C TYR A 391 -14.99 -17.62 -5.82
N TYR A 392 -14.30 -16.47 -5.78
CA TYR A 392 -12.85 -16.33 -5.64
C TYR A 392 -12.52 -15.17 -4.70
N ASN A 393 -11.31 -15.18 -4.14
CA ASN A 393 -10.82 -14.12 -3.26
C ASN A 393 -10.29 -12.93 -4.08
N VAL A 394 -10.61 -11.71 -3.67
CA VAL A 394 -9.99 -10.49 -4.23
C VAL A 394 -9.01 -9.93 -3.20
N ILE A 395 -7.79 -9.62 -3.66
CA ILE A 395 -6.70 -9.08 -2.84
C ILE A 395 -6.27 -7.75 -3.45
N TYR A 396 -6.15 -6.70 -2.64
CA TYR A 396 -5.75 -5.38 -3.12
C TYR A 396 -4.26 -5.14 -2.92
N ARG A 397 -3.59 -4.68 -3.98
CA ARG A 397 -2.15 -4.49 -3.98
C ARG A 397 -1.82 -3.01 -4.05
N LEU A 398 -1.25 -2.43 -2.99
CA LEU A 398 -0.96 -1.00 -2.94
C LEU A 398 -0.01 -0.55 -4.06
N TRP A 399 0.79 -1.47 -4.61
CA TRP A 399 1.64 -1.22 -5.79
C TRP A 399 2.52 0.04 -5.66
N ASN A 400 2.93 0.37 -4.42
CA ASN A 400 3.56 1.63 -4.01
C ASN A 400 5.02 1.81 -4.43
N TYR A 401 5.51 1.18 -5.49
CA TYR A 401 6.86 1.54 -5.95
C TYR A 401 6.84 2.79 -6.83
N GLY A 402 5.68 3.24 -7.37
CA GLY A 402 5.56 4.53 -8.07
C GLY A 402 5.65 5.77 -7.16
N SER A 403 5.53 5.58 -5.85
CA SER A 403 5.49 6.63 -4.84
C SER A 403 5.61 6.02 -3.46
N THR A 404 6.21 6.69 -2.47
CA THR A 404 6.45 6.17 -1.11
C THR A 404 7.39 4.96 -1.10
N ASN A 405 8.42 5.00 -1.97
CA ASN A 405 9.46 3.96 -2.01
C ASN A 405 10.87 4.49 -1.76
N LEU A 406 11.05 5.80 -1.57
CA LEU A 406 12.33 6.45 -1.29
C LEU A 406 12.36 7.14 0.07
N PHE A 407 11.47 8.11 0.30
CA PHE A 407 11.39 8.84 1.56
C PHE A 407 10.85 7.94 2.67
N LEU A 408 11.28 8.21 3.91
CA LEU A 408 10.71 7.54 5.07
C LEU A 408 9.20 7.80 5.16
N TRP A 409 8.45 6.76 5.50
CA TRP A 409 6.99 6.80 5.55
C TRP A 409 6.47 6.04 6.78
N GLY A 410 5.47 6.60 7.44
CA GLY A 410 4.81 6.00 8.60
C GLY A 410 3.61 6.81 9.07
N ASP A 411 2.40 6.38 8.71
CA ASP A 411 1.14 6.94 9.22
C ASP A 411 0.15 5.83 9.61
N ALA A 412 -0.12 5.73 10.91
CA ALA A 412 -1.07 4.79 11.48
C ALA A 412 -2.53 5.05 11.02
N ASP A 413 -2.94 6.32 10.87
CA ASP A 413 -4.30 6.66 10.43
C ASP A 413 -4.51 6.27 8.95
N TYR A 414 -3.52 6.51 8.10
CA TYR A 414 -3.52 5.99 6.73
C TYR A 414 -3.61 4.45 6.72
N ALA A 415 -2.72 3.77 7.44
CA ALA A 415 -2.61 2.31 7.39
C ALA A 415 -3.90 1.62 7.88
N ARG A 416 -4.58 2.14 8.92
CA ARG A 416 -5.87 1.60 9.36
C ARG A 416 -6.99 1.81 8.34
N ARG A 417 -7.03 2.95 7.64
CA ARG A 417 -8.04 3.24 6.61
C ARG A 417 -7.82 2.35 5.39
N PHE A 418 -6.57 2.23 4.96
CA PHE A 418 -6.18 1.32 3.90
C PHE A 418 -6.56 -0.13 4.25
N SER A 419 -6.20 -0.59 5.46
CA SER A 419 -6.56 -1.90 5.98
C SER A 419 -8.07 -2.16 5.92
N LYS A 420 -8.89 -1.23 6.43
CA LYS A 420 -10.36 -1.33 6.34
C LYS A 420 -10.88 -1.33 4.91
N SER A 421 -10.27 -0.55 4.00
CA SER A 421 -10.69 -0.53 2.60
C SER A 421 -10.44 -1.87 1.90
N CYS A 422 -9.48 -2.65 2.39
CA CYS A 422 -9.13 -3.93 1.78
C CYS A 422 -10.12 -5.07 2.07
N SER A 423 -11.08 -4.85 2.98
CA SER A 423 -12.20 -5.77 3.23
C SER A 423 -13.48 -5.41 2.46
N LEU A 424 -13.44 -4.38 1.60
CA LEU A 424 -14.58 -3.93 0.80
C LEU A 424 -15.31 -5.10 0.13
N SER A 425 -16.62 -5.21 0.42
CA SER A 425 -17.50 -6.28 -0.08
C SER A 425 -16.91 -7.68 0.05
N GLY A 426 -16.35 -7.99 1.23
CA GLY A 426 -15.82 -9.31 1.56
C GLY A 426 -14.53 -9.67 0.80
N SER A 427 -13.73 -8.68 0.41
CA SER A 427 -12.36 -8.92 -0.07
C SER A 427 -11.45 -9.38 1.07
N THR A 428 -10.37 -10.09 0.72
CA THR A 428 -9.64 -10.96 1.66
C THR A 428 -8.49 -10.24 2.38
N GLY A 429 -8.01 -9.14 1.84
CA GLY A 429 -6.89 -8.38 2.39
C GLY A 429 -6.02 -7.76 1.31
N TYR A 430 -4.70 -7.67 1.57
CA TYR A 430 -3.81 -6.87 0.72
C TYR A 430 -2.38 -7.41 0.56
N GLN A 431 -1.73 -6.85 -0.47
CA GLN A 431 -0.31 -6.92 -0.79
C GLN A 431 0.29 -5.49 -0.76
N VAL A 432 1.44 -5.30 -0.11
CA VAL A 432 2.20 -4.04 -0.13
C VAL A 432 3.63 -4.28 -0.56
N ASN A 433 4.22 -3.34 -1.29
CA ASN A 433 5.62 -3.47 -1.71
C ASN A 433 6.55 -3.01 -0.60
N ALA A 434 7.67 -3.71 -0.45
CA ALA A 434 8.75 -3.27 0.41
C ALA A 434 9.29 -1.89 -0.04
N PRO A 435 9.61 -0.99 0.89
CA PRO A 435 10.37 0.23 0.57
C PRO A 435 11.67 -0.11 -0.17
N LEU A 436 12.18 0.84 -0.96
CA LEU A 436 13.31 0.63 -1.88
C LEU A 436 13.05 -0.39 -3.01
N SER A 437 11.80 -0.81 -3.23
CA SER A 437 11.45 -1.59 -4.42
C SER A 437 11.92 -0.86 -5.68
N LEU A 438 12.56 -1.62 -6.58
CA LEU A 438 13.23 -1.15 -7.80
C LEU A 438 14.61 -0.50 -7.63
N LYS A 439 15.15 -0.43 -6.41
CA LYS A 439 16.53 0.00 -6.18
C LYS A 439 17.51 -0.77 -7.08
N TYR A 440 18.54 -0.08 -7.53
CA TYR A 440 19.52 -0.48 -8.56
C TYR A 440 18.99 -0.49 -10.01
N GLY A 441 17.66 -0.49 -10.21
CA GLY A 441 17.03 -0.59 -11.51
C GLY A 441 16.97 -2.03 -12.03
N HIS A 442 16.84 -2.21 -13.34
CA HIS A 442 16.90 -3.53 -14.00
C HIS A 442 18.33 -3.97 -14.26
N GLU A 443 18.54 -5.28 -14.41
CA GLU A 443 19.87 -5.92 -14.53
C GLU A 443 20.84 -5.24 -15.52
N LEU A 444 20.37 -4.80 -16.69
CA LEU A 444 21.24 -4.15 -17.68
C LEU A 444 21.63 -2.71 -17.30
N SER A 445 20.95 -2.11 -16.31
CA SER A 445 21.30 -0.81 -15.73
C SER A 445 22.12 -0.90 -14.46
N HIS A 446 22.30 -2.10 -13.89
CA HIS A 446 23.11 -2.33 -12.70
C HIS A 446 24.58 -2.04 -13.01
N LYS A 447 25.15 -1.06 -12.33
CA LYS A 447 26.56 -0.67 -12.50
C LYS A 447 27.38 -1.07 -11.29
N GLU A 448 26.99 -0.53 -10.13
CA GLU A 448 27.64 -0.74 -8.84
C GLU A 448 26.60 -0.61 -7.73
N ALA A 449 26.87 -1.26 -6.59
CA ALA A 449 26.06 -1.12 -5.40
C ALA A 449 26.24 0.30 -4.80
N TRP A 450 25.14 0.87 -4.33
CA TRP A 450 25.07 2.22 -3.78
C TRP A 450 24.11 2.27 -2.58
N ASN A 451 24.29 3.28 -1.71
CA ASN A 451 23.40 3.58 -0.59
C ASN A 451 22.57 4.82 -0.92
N THR A 452 21.30 4.84 -0.54
CA THR A 452 20.33 5.93 -0.76
C THR A 452 20.88 7.26 -0.27
N PHE A 453 21.40 7.29 0.96
CA PHE A 453 22.13 8.45 1.45
C PHE A 453 23.60 8.34 1.09
N LYS A 454 24.15 9.37 0.45
CA LYS A 454 25.59 9.41 0.15
C LYS A 454 26.44 9.76 1.37
N ASP A 455 25.89 10.51 2.31
CA ASP A 455 26.56 10.84 3.57
C ASP A 455 26.42 9.67 4.56
N PRO A 456 27.53 9.05 4.99
CA PRO A 456 27.49 7.98 5.99
C PRO A 456 26.87 8.37 7.33
N VAL A 457 26.84 9.65 7.70
CA VAL A 457 26.24 10.12 8.98
C VAL A 457 24.72 9.94 9.02
N LEU A 458 24.08 9.80 7.86
CA LEU A 458 22.64 9.56 7.72
C LEU A 458 22.29 8.08 7.64
N ARG A 459 23.28 7.18 7.77
CA ARG A 459 23.07 5.73 7.60
C ARG A 459 23.00 5.05 8.95
N SER A 460 21.97 4.24 9.15
CA SER A 460 21.76 3.42 10.33
C SER A 460 21.46 1.97 9.94
N GLY A 461 21.60 1.06 10.91
CA GLY A 461 21.33 -0.36 10.71
C GLY A 461 22.42 -1.10 9.93
N LYS A 462 22.27 -2.44 9.86
CA LYS A 462 23.10 -3.31 9.00
C LYS A 462 22.56 -3.30 7.57
N TRP A 463 21.24 -3.31 7.44
CA TRP A 463 20.52 -3.28 6.18
C TRP A 463 19.80 -1.95 6.00
N GLU A 464 19.86 -1.40 4.80
CA GLU A 464 19.26 -0.09 4.52
C GLU A 464 17.73 -0.06 4.70
N ASP A 465 17.07 -1.22 4.58
CA ASP A 465 15.63 -1.33 4.83
C ASP A 465 15.26 -1.22 6.32
N GLU A 466 16.24 -1.19 7.24
CA GLU A 466 16.01 -1.01 8.67
C GLU A 466 15.37 0.34 9.01
N ARG A 467 15.72 1.41 8.27
CA ARG A 467 15.13 2.74 8.50
C ARG A 467 13.61 2.76 8.34
N PHE A 468 13.02 1.84 7.57
CA PHE A 468 11.60 1.78 7.30
C PHE A 468 10.83 0.92 8.30
N TRP A 469 11.33 0.75 9.54
CA TRP A 469 10.67 -0.05 10.57
C TRP A 469 9.18 0.32 10.76
N MET A 470 8.85 1.61 10.71
CA MET A 470 7.48 2.10 10.89
C MET A 470 6.54 1.60 9.79
N TRP A 471 6.99 1.55 8.53
CA TRP A 471 6.24 0.98 7.40
C TRP A 471 5.79 -0.45 7.69
N TYR A 472 6.72 -1.30 8.11
CA TYR A 472 6.42 -2.69 8.42
C TYR A 472 5.45 -2.82 9.59
N ILE A 473 5.65 -2.04 10.66
CA ILE A 473 4.79 -2.10 11.84
C ILE A 473 3.36 -1.69 11.50
N VAL A 474 3.14 -0.52 10.89
CA VAL A 474 1.77 -0.03 10.68
C VAL A 474 1.01 -0.88 9.67
N PHE A 475 1.63 -1.27 8.55
CA PHE A 475 0.94 -2.12 7.58
C PHE A 475 0.69 -3.52 8.12
N GLY A 476 1.57 -4.10 8.93
CA GLY A 476 1.32 -5.42 9.50
C GLY A 476 0.27 -5.39 10.63
N ARG A 477 0.48 -4.52 11.63
CA ARG A 477 -0.30 -4.50 12.87
C ARG A 477 -1.72 -3.96 12.65
N LEU A 478 -1.84 -2.83 11.96
CA LEU A 478 -3.16 -2.28 11.63
C LEU A 478 -3.84 -3.05 10.48
N GLY A 479 -3.06 -3.81 9.72
CA GLY A 479 -3.56 -4.83 8.81
C GLY A 479 -4.22 -6.01 9.50
N TYR A 480 -3.65 -6.45 10.62
CA TYR A 480 -4.23 -7.50 11.46
C TYR A 480 -5.49 -6.99 12.16
N ARG A 481 -5.43 -5.81 12.79
CA ARG A 481 -6.58 -5.16 13.42
C ARG A 481 -6.49 -3.64 13.35
N SER A 482 -7.48 -2.99 12.76
CA SER A 482 -7.51 -1.53 12.58
C SER A 482 -7.60 -0.73 13.88
N ASP A 483 -8.00 -1.37 14.98
CA ASP A 483 -8.08 -0.83 16.33
C ASP A 483 -6.87 -1.17 17.22
N THR A 484 -5.76 -1.65 16.63
CA THR A 484 -4.51 -1.90 17.37
C THR A 484 -4.08 -0.66 18.18
N ASP A 485 -3.73 -0.89 19.44
CA ASP A 485 -3.25 0.13 20.38
C ASP A 485 -1.99 0.85 19.86
N SER A 486 -1.97 2.18 20.00
CA SER A 486 -0.85 3.02 19.60
C SER A 486 0.43 2.76 20.37
N GLU A 487 0.36 2.17 21.57
CA GLU A 487 1.53 1.72 22.33
C GLU A 487 2.49 0.87 21.47
N VAL A 488 1.97 0.13 20.47
CA VAL A 488 2.81 -0.72 19.60
C VAL A 488 3.84 0.09 18.82
N TRP A 489 3.50 1.26 18.30
CA TRP A 489 4.44 2.07 17.51
C TRP A 489 4.99 3.25 18.30
N SER A 490 4.24 3.83 19.24
CA SER A 490 4.73 4.93 20.07
C SER A 490 5.96 4.51 20.90
N GLU A 491 6.00 3.26 21.38
CA GLU A 491 7.16 2.72 22.10
C GLU A 491 8.39 2.55 21.20
N GLU A 492 8.21 2.29 19.90
CA GLU A 492 9.34 2.23 18.95
C GLU A 492 9.92 3.64 18.74
N PHE A 493 9.08 4.67 18.61
CA PHE A 493 9.57 6.06 18.58
C PHE A 493 10.31 6.45 19.86
N ILE A 494 9.82 6.02 21.03
CA ILE A 494 10.48 6.24 22.31
C ILE A 494 11.83 5.50 22.36
N SER A 495 11.86 4.23 21.92
CA SER A 495 13.10 3.44 21.89
C SER A 495 14.16 4.05 20.97
N HIS A 496 13.74 4.57 19.81
CA HIS A 496 14.66 5.12 18.80
C HIS A 496 15.10 6.56 19.11
N PHE A 497 14.27 7.38 19.76
CA PHE A 497 14.50 8.83 19.90
C PHE A 497 14.33 9.39 21.32
N GLY A 498 13.92 8.57 22.28
CA GLY A 498 13.67 8.93 23.68
C GLY A 498 12.27 9.49 23.95
N ASP A 499 11.87 9.45 25.22
CA ASP A 499 10.51 9.79 25.71
C ASP A 499 9.97 11.17 25.29
N LYS A 500 10.88 12.13 25.05
CA LYS A 500 10.51 13.50 24.68
C LYS A 500 10.37 13.69 23.19
N SER A 501 11.37 13.25 22.41
CA SER A 501 11.41 13.46 20.97
C SER A 501 10.56 12.45 20.21
N GLY A 502 10.43 11.21 20.72
CA GLY A 502 9.67 10.14 20.07
C GLY A 502 8.23 10.54 19.68
N PRO A 503 7.39 10.98 20.64
CA PRO A 503 6.00 11.36 20.35
C PRO A 503 5.84 12.54 19.38
N VAL A 504 6.82 13.45 19.33
CA VAL A 504 6.84 14.60 18.40
C VAL A 504 7.21 14.14 17.00
N LEU A 505 8.22 13.28 16.87
CA LEU A 505 8.63 12.68 15.59
C LEU A 505 7.55 11.76 15.01
N GLU A 506 6.80 11.04 15.85
CA GLU A 506 5.62 10.29 15.42
C GLU A 506 4.60 11.19 14.70
N GLN A 507 4.29 12.35 15.30
CA GLN A 507 3.34 13.31 14.74
C GLN A 507 3.88 13.97 13.46
N ALA A 508 5.18 14.30 13.43
CA ALA A 508 5.84 14.88 12.26
C ALA A 508 5.80 13.90 11.08
N LEU A 509 6.20 12.64 11.31
CA LEU A 509 6.22 11.60 10.28
C LEU A 509 4.81 11.28 9.77
N ALA A 510 3.82 11.19 10.67
CA ALA A 510 2.43 10.93 10.28
C ALA A 510 1.87 12.04 9.38
N ALA A 511 2.17 13.31 9.68
CA ALA A 511 1.76 14.43 8.82
C ALA A 511 2.47 14.40 7.46
N ALA A 512 3.80 14.24 7.45
CA ALA A 512 4.59 14.21 6.23
C ALA A 512 4.18 13.05 5.29
N SER A 513 3.84 11.90 5.87
CA SER A 513 3.44 10.69 5.16
C SER A 513 2.12 10.83 4.39
N LYS A 514 1.33 11.87 4.66
CA LYS A 514 0.08 12.19 3.92
C LYS A 514 0.32 13.01 2.66
N ILE A 515 1.49 13.64 2.50
CA ILE A 515 1.79 14.59 1.43
C ILE A 515 1.83 13.90 0.05
N VAL A 516 2.71 12.90 -0.11
CA VAL A 516 2.87 12.19 -1.38
C VAL A 516 1.57 11.49 -1.83
N PRO A 517 0.85 10.75 -0.96
CA PRO A 517 -0.46 10.19 -1.31
C PRO A 517 -1.50 11.23 -1.73
N LEU A 518 -1.52 12.41 -1.10
CA LEU A 518 -2.41 13.49 -1.50
C LEU A 518 -2.07 14.02 -2.89
N VAL A 519 -0.79 14.30 -3.18
CA VAL A 519 -0.34 14.74 -4.51
C VAL A 519 -0.71 13.71 -5.58
N THR A 520 -0.40 12.43 -5.37
CA THR A 520 -0.79 11.33 -6.28
C THR A 520 -2.30 11.30 -6.55
N THR A 521 -3.12 11.62 -5.55
CA THR A 521 -4.59 11.59 -5.69
C THR A 521 -5.10 12.75 -6.54
N VAL A 522 -4.64 13.97 -6.23
CA VAL A 522 -5.15 15.20 -6.86
C VAL A 522 -4.46 15.54 -8.17
N HIS A 523 -3.33 14.88 -8.49
CA HIS A 523 -2.53 15.15 -9.67
C HIS A 523 -1.85 13.87 -10.19
N MET A 524 -2.26 13.38 -11.36
CA MET A 524 -1.73 12.15 -11.97
C MET A 524 -1.53 12.33 -13.48
N PRO A 525 -0.39 12.91 -13.92
CA PRO A 525 -0.16 13.21 -15.33
C PRO A 525 -0.16 11.93 -16.18
N VAL A 526 0.45 10.86 -15.67
CA VAL A 526 0.38 9.52 -16.26
C VAL A 526 0.33 8.47 -15.15
N HIS A 527 -0.38 7.38 -15.39
CA HIS A 527 -0.54 6.29 -14.42
C HIS A 527 0.63 5.29 -14.32
N PRO A 528 1.50 5.08 -15.34
CA PRO A 528 2.61 4.16 -15.21
C PRO A 528 3.65 4.72 -14.24
N SER A 529 3.88 3.98 -13.17
CA SER A 529 4.89 4.25 -12.14
C SER A 529 6.31 4.36 -12.67
N LEU A 530 6.58 3.81 -13.86
CA LEU A 530 7.87 3.90 -14.54
C LEU A 530 8.11 5.23 -15.24
N ARG A 531 7.07 6.07 -15.41
CA ARG A 531 7.16 7.42 -16.01
C ARG A 531 6.81 8.52 -15.03
N TYR A 532 5.90 8.26 -14.10
CA TYR A 532 5.59 9.15 -13.00
C TYR A 532 6.15 8.56 -11.70
N TRP A 533 7.19 9.17 -11.15
CA TRP A 533 7.69 8.84 -9.82
C TRP A 533 7.43 10.05 -8.92
N THR A 534 6.34 10.01 -8.16
CA THR A 534 5.78 11.20 -7.50
C THR A 534 6.80 11.92 -6.61
N GLU A 535 7.66 11.18 -5.92
CA GLU A 535 8.70 11.74 -5.02
C GLU A 535 9.82 12.48 -5.77
N MET A 536 9.99 12.20 -7.07
CA MET A 536 11.06 12.72 -7.92
C MET A 536 10.51 13.08 -9.31
N ASN A 537 9.44 13.87 -9.34
CA ASN A 537 8.85 14.39 -10.56
C ASN A 537 8.24 15.77 -10.31
N THR A 538 8.33 16.66 -11.30
CA THR A 538 7.77 18.02 -11.27
C THR A 538 6.24 18.07 -11.45
N GLY A 539 5.61 16.94 -11.80
CA GLY A 539 4.21 16.86 -12.15
C GLY A 539 3.87 17.39 -13.54
N TRP A 540 4.84 17.40 -14.48
CA TRP A 540 4.74 18.02 -15.82
C TRP A 540 4.78 19.55 -15.78
N ALA A 541 5.11 20.17 -16.91
CA ALA A 541 5.22 21.59 -17.09
C ALA A 541 3.84 22.29 -17.16
N LEU A 542 3.79 23.59 -16.89
CA LEU A 542 2.62 24.44 -17.15
C LEU A 542 2.30 24.58 -18.64
N PHE A 543 3.31 24.40 -19.49
CA PHE A 543 3.22 24.45 -20.95
C PHE A 543 3.75 23.14 -21.53
N SER A 544 2.96 22.51 -22.40
CA SER A 544 3.22 21.15 -22.89
C SER A 544 4.54 21.04 -23.65
N GLU A 545 4.95 22.11 -24.33
CA GLU A 545 6.22 22.21 -25.06
C GLU A 545 7.46 22.17 -24.17
N ASN A 546 7.31 22.45 -22.87
CA ASN A 546 8.40 22.45 -21.90
C ASN A 546 8.57 21.11 -21.19
N ASN A 547 7.62 20.17 -21.33
CA ASN A 547 7.70 18.85 -20.71
C ASN A 547 9.01 18.14 -21.06
N LEU A 548 9.74 17.66 -20.05
CA LEU A 548 10.96 16.86 -20.26
C LEU A 548 10.65 15.49 -20.83
N ASN A 549 9.53 14.90 -20.40
CA ASN A 549 9.05 13.63 -20.88
C ASN A 549 8.13 13.84 -22.08
N LYS A 550 8.47 13.18 -23.19
CA LYS A 550 7.63 13.19 -24.39
C LYS A 550 6.42 12.28 -24.19
N THR A 551 5.36 12.60 -24.93
CA THR A 551 4.20 11.74 -25.08
C THR A 551 4.60 10.48 -25.85
N GLU A 552 4.12 9.34 -25.37
CA GLU A 552 4.33 8.02 -25.96
C GLU A 552 3.09 7.59 -26.76
N ALA A 553 3.26 6.66 -27.71
CA ALA A 553 2.16 6.23 -28.59
C ALA A 553 0.98 5.57 -27.86
N TYR A 554 1.21 5.08 -26.64
CA TYR A 554 0.20 4.46 -25.78
C TYR A 554 -0.42 5.43 -24.77
N ASP A 555 -0.01 6.70 -24.74
CA ASP A 555 -0.59 7.71 -23.85
C ASP A 555 -2.02 8.05 -24.29
N TYR A 556 -2.93 8.10 -23.32
CA TYR A 556 -4.34 8.39 -23.58
C TYR A 556 -4.59 9.86 -23.91
N GLN A 557 -3.86 10.76 -23.25
CA GLN A 557 -3.92 12.20 -23.47
C GLN A 557 -2.60 12.68 -24.08
N ILE A 558 -2.70 13.57 -25.06
CA ILE A 558 -1.57 14.24 -25.70
C ILE A 558 -1.45 15.68 -25.17
N ASP A 559 -0.24 16.23 -25.21
CA ASP A 559 0.02 17.64 -24.83
C ASP A 559 -0.45 17.99 -23.41
N ILE A 560 -0.31 17.05 -22.47
CA ILE A 560 -0.69 17.24 -21.07
C ILE A 560 0.17 18.35 -20.46
N THR A 561 -0.48 19.23 -19.71
CA THR A 561 0.16 20.22 -18.82
C THR A 561 -0.20 19.91 -17.38
N TYR A 562 0.47 20.57 -16.44
CA TYR A 562 0.10 20.50 -15.03
C TYR A 562 -1.38 20.88 -14.81
N GLY A 563 -1.88 21.90 -15.52
CA GLY A 563 -3.27 22.38 -15.38
C GLY A 563 -4.32 21.45 -15.98
N SER A 564 -3.99 20.81 -17.11
CA SER A 564 -4.90 19.93 -17.84
C SER A 564 -4.87 18.48 -17.36
N THR A 565 -3.99 18.15 -16.42
CA THR A 565 -3.87 16.81 -15.84
C THR A 565 -5.15 16.42 -15.10
N GLU A 566 -5.66 15.23 -15.39
CA GLU A 566 -6.78 14.63 -14.65
C GLU A 566 -6.28 14.15 -13.27
N PRO A 567 -6.99 14.45 -12.16
CA PRO A 567 -6.75 13.80 -10.88
C PRO A 567 -6.93 12.29 -11.00
N SER A 568 -6.18 11.49 -10.23
CA SER A 568 -6.38 10.03 -10.30
C SER A 568 -7.76 9.60 -9.80
N ASP A 569 -8.40 10.37 -8.92
CA ASP A 569 -9.81 10.25 -8.56
C ASP A 569 -10.63 11.47 -8.99
N HIS A 570 -10.88 11.58 -10.30
CA HIS A 570 -11.69 12.67 -10.88
C HIS A 570 -13.15 12.67 -10.43
N GLY A 571 -13.63 11.59 -9.77
CA GLY A 571 -14.98 11.53 -9.21
C GLY A 571 -15.15 12.46 -8.01
N LEU A 572 -14.12 12.57 -7.15
CA LEU A 572 -14.16 13.42 -5.95
C LEU A 572 -13.37 14.73 -6.09
N PHE A 573 -12.40 14.79 -7.02
CA PHE A 573 -11.49 15.91 -7.18
C PHE A 573 -11.61 16.57 -8.54
N TYR A 574 -11.58 17.90 -8.56
CA TYR A 574 -11.47 18.66 -9.80
C TYR A 574 -10.06 18.63 -10.38
N GLY A 575 -9.97 18.51 -11.71
CA GLY A 575 -8.80 19.01 -12.44
C GLY A 575 -8.71 20.53 -12.37
N ILE A 576 -7.52 21.10 -12.55
CA ILE A 576 -7.31 22.55 -12.37
C ILE A 576 -8.01 23.36 -13.46
N ASP A 577 -7.78 23.00 -14.73
CA ASP A 577 -8.44 23.63 -15.87
C ASP A 577 -9.96 23.35 -15.86
N GLU A 578 -10.36 22.15 -15.44
CA GLU A 578 -11.77 21.75 -15.24
C GLU A 578 -12.46 22.69 -14.24
N TYR A 579 -11.83 22.93 -13.07
CA TYR A 579 -12.36 23.82 -12.05
C TYR A 579 -12.46 25.27 -12.54
N ALA A 580 -11.43 25.80 -13.18
CA ALA A 580 -11.45 27.17 -13.69
C ALA A 580 -12.61 27.38 -14.68
N ALA A 581 -12.80 26.43 -15.59
CA ALA A 581 -13.90 26.45 -16.55
C ALA A 581 -15.28 26.26 -15.86
N ALA A 582 -15.41 25.32 -14.93
CA ALA A 582 -16.65 25.06 -14.21
C ALA A 582 -17.07 26.25 -13.34
N SER A 583 -16.12 26.86 -12.63
CA SER A 583 -16.29 28.07 -11.83
C SER A 583 -16.77 29.24 -12.71
N HIS A 584 -16.06 29.53 -13.80
CA HIS A 584 -16.42 30.62 -14.72
C HIS A 584 -17.83 30.45 -15.32
N ASN A 585 -18.22 29.22 -15.65
CA ASN A 585 -19.50 28.92 -16.26
C ASN A 585 -20.65 28.73 -15.25
N GLY A 586 -20.38 28.79 -13.94
CA GLY A 586 -21.38 28.50 -12.91
C GLY A 586 -21.87 27.03 -12.93
N LYS A 587 -20.99 26.10 -13.29
CA LYS A 587 -21.27 24.66 -13.49
C LYS A 587 -20.48 23.75 -12.54
N LEU A 588 -20.27 24.18 -11.31
CA LEU A 588 -19.64 23.36 -10.29
C LEU A 588 -20.52 22.13 -9.96
N SER A 589 -19.90 21.01 -9.59
CA SER A 589 -20.46 19.65 -9.57
C SER A 589 -20.13 18.87 -8.29
N GLY A 590 -19.80 19.58 -7.20
CA GLY A 590 -19.63 18.94 -5.89
C GLY A 590 -18.34 18.15 -5.74
N LYS A 591 -17.24 18.59 -6.37
CA LYS A 591 -15.90 18.01 -6.20
C LYS A 591 -15.00 18.93 -5.38
N TYR A 592 -13.99 18.38 -4.71
CA TYR A 592 -12.96 19.16 -4.04
C TYR A 592 -12.19 20.03 -5.04
N SER A 593 -12.04 21.31 -4.70
CA SER A 593 -11.41 22.30 -5.58
C SER A 593 -9.88 22.31 -5.46
N PRO A 594 -9.16 22.85 -6.48
CA PRO A 594 -7.72 23.12 -6.39
C PRO A 594 -7.29 23.98 -5.22
N LEU A 595 -8.15 24.89 -4.77
CA LEU A 595 -7.86 25.72 -3.61
C LEU A 595 -7.92 24.91 -2.30
N GLN A 596 -8.83 23.93 -2.20
CA GLN A 596 -8.92 23.05 -1.03
C GLN A 596 -7.67 22.18 -0.89
N TYR A 597 -7.29 21.44 -1.94
CA TYR A 597 -6.14 20.55 -1.82
C TYR A 597 -4.79 21.30 -1.79
N ALA A 598 -4.67 22.50 -2.38
CA ALA A 598 -3.50 23.36 -2.17
C ALA A 598 -3.41 23.87 -0.71
N LYS A 599 -4.56 24.14 -0.06
CA LYS A 599 -4.59 24.47 1.37
C LYS A 599 -4.14 23.27 2.21
N TRP A 600 -4.67 22.08 1.96
CA TRP A 600 -4.30 20.89 2.73
C TRP A 600 -2.82 20.55 2.63
N LEU A 601 -2.19 20.71 1.45
CA LEU A 601 -0.74 20.56 1.31
C LEU A 601 0.04 21.56 2.18
N ASN A 602 -0.41 22.81 2.24
CA ASN A 602 0.19 23.82 3.13
C ASN A 602 -0.02 23.48 4.61
N ASP A 603 -1.24 23.09 5.01
CA ASP A 603 -1.54 22.72 6.39
C ASP A 603 -0.71 21.52 6.86
N LEU A 604 -0.46 20.55 5.97
CA LEU A 604 0.44 19.42 6.26
C LEU A 604 1.89 19.89 6.40
N ALA A 605 2.37 20.78 5.53
CA ALA A 605 3.70 21.35 5.63
C ALA A 605 3.89 22.15 6.93
N ASP A 606 2.95 23.04 7.27
CA ASP A 606 2.93 23.82 8.52
C ASP A 606 3.05 22.89 9.72
N LYS A 607 2.24 21.82 9.75
CA LYS A 607 2.27 20.84 10.84
C LYS A 607 3.63 20.14 10.96
N VAL A 608 4.24 19.75 9.84
CA VAL A 608 5.57 19.10 9.87
C VAL A 608 6.63 20.07 10.38
N GLU A 609 6.63 21.32 9.91
CA GLU A 609 7.57 22.36 10.36
C GLU A 609 7.43 22.65 11.86
N ASP A 610 6.19 22.75 12.36
CA ASP A 610 5.91 22.96 13.78
C ASP A 610 6.47 21.81 14.65
N GLU A 611 6.27 20.55 14.24
CA GLU A 611 6.80 19.41 14.99
C GLU A 611 8.33 19.29 14.85
N VAL A 612 8.90 19.62 13.69
CA VAL A 612 10.36 19.66 13.49
C VAL A 612 11.01 20.74 14.37
N ALA A 613 10.42 21.93 14.46
CA ALA A 613 10.92 22.99 15.33
C ALA A 613 10.91 22.55 16.81
N LYS A 614 9.82 21.92 17.26
CA LYS A 614 9.73 21.38 18.63
C LYS A 614 10.81 20.35 18.93
N VAL A 615 11.08 19.42 18.01
CA VAL A 615 12.10 18.39 18.26
C VAL A 615 13.52 18.94 18.24
N GLU A 616 13.79 19.94 17.39
CA GLU A 616 15.08 20.65 17.36
C GLU A 616 15.33 21.42 18.66
N GLU A 617 14.29 22.07 19.22
CA GLU A 617 14.36 22.74 20.52
C GLU A 617 14.61 21.77 21.69
N LEU A 618 14.02 20.57 21.65
CA LEU A 618 14.24 19.53 22.66
C LEU A 618 15.70 19.04 22.68
N GLY A 619 16.31 18.93 21.50
CA GLY A 619 17.68 18.43 21.31
C GLY A 619 17.90 16.97 21.77
N GLY A 620 19.16 16.54 21.87
CA GLY A 620 19.56 15.23 22.42
C GLY A 620 19.72 14.11 21.40
N ASN A 621 19.33 14.32 20.13
CA ASN A 621 19.41 13.31 19.05
C ASN A 621 20.39 13.70 17.92
N GLN A 622 21.24 14.72 18.11
CA GLN A 622 22.10 15.27 17.05
C GLN A 622 23.15 14.27 16.52
N ASP A 623 23.53 13.26 17.30
CA ASP A 623 24.47 12.21 16.90
C ASP A 623 23.75 10.92 16.42
N ASN A 624 22.41 10.90 16.38
CA ASN A 624 21.62 9.76 15.96
C ASN A 624 21.35 9.81 14.44
N ALA A 625 21.93 8.87 13.69
CA ALA A 625 21.79 8.80 12.24
C ALA A 625 20.33 8.66 11.75
N GLU A 626 19.48 7.92 12.48
CA GLU A 626 18.06 7.77 12.12
C GLU A 626 17.31 9.09 12.25
N TYR A 627 17.60 9.84 13.31
CA TYR A 627 17.02 11.15 13.54
C TYR A 627 17.43 12.14 12.44
N LEU A 628 18.71 12.18 12.09
CA LEU A 628 19.23 13.05 11.03
C LEU A 628 18.64 12.72 9.65
N ALA A 629 18.53 11.42 9.33
CA ALA A 629 17.89 10.95 8.11
C ALA A 629 16.40 11.32 8.05
N MET A 630 15.67 11.08 9.16
CA MET A 630 14.26 11.44 9.26
C MET A 630 14.05 12.95 9.10
N LEU A 631 14.81 13.78 9.80
CA LEU A 631 14.72 15.24 9.65
C LEU A 631 15.00 15.71 8.21
N THR A 632 15.93 15.06 7.53
CA THR A 632 16.24 15.37 6.12
C THR A 632 15.01 15.12 5.25
N ASP A 633 14.39 13.95 5.37
CA ASP A 633 13.18 13.60 4.62
C ASP A 633 12.00 14.51 4.95
N LEU A 634 11.77 14.81 6.23
CA LEU A 634 10.67 15.67 6.67
C LEU A 634 10.77 17.06 6.05
N LYS A 635 11.96 17.67 6.08
CA LYS A 635 12.20 18.99 5.49
C LYS A 635 12.07 18.97 3.96
N MET A 636 12.54 17.91 3.30
CA MET A 636 12.33 17.75 1.86
C MET A 636 10.84 17.60 1.52
N LEU A 637 10.07 16.85 2.31
CA LEU A 637 8.62 16.69 2.08
C LEU A 637 7.83 17.99 2.30
N VAL A 638 8.28 18.87 3.21
CA VAL A 638 7.74 20.24 3.36
C VAL A 638 7.95 21.03 2.07
N GLU A 639 9.17 21.09 1.54
CA GLU A 639 9.47 21.81 0.30
C GLU A 639 8.69 21.24 -0.89
N PHE A 640 8.54 19.92 -0.96
CA PHE A 640 7.72 19.23 -1.95
C PHE A 640 6.23 19.63 -1.87
N ALA A 641 5.66 19.70 -0.66
CA ALA A 641 4.27 20.14 -0.46
C ALA A 641 4.06 21.60 -0.87
N ARG A 642 4.97 22.50 -0.47
CA ARG A 642 4.91 23.94 -0.83
C ARG A 642 5.06 24.14 -2.33
N TYR A 643 5.98 23.41 -2.96
CA TYR A 643 6.14 23.38 -4.41
C TYR A 643 4.83 23.05 -5.12
N HIS A 644 4.21 21.93 -4.79
CA HIS A 644 2.96 21.51 -5.44
C HIS A 644 1.82 22.51 -5.14
N ALA A 645 1.70 23.00 -3.90
CA ALA A 645 0.68 24.00 -3.56
C ALA A 645 0.83 25.31 -4.37
N GLY A 646 2.06 25.80 -4.53
CA GLY A 646 2.37 26.97 -5.37
C GLY A 646 2.10 26.69 -6.85
N LYS A 647 2.52 25.53 -7.36
CA LYS A 647 2.31 25.15 -8.76
C LYS A 647 0.84 24.96 -9.11
N ILE A 648 0.02 24.42 -8.20
CA ILE A 648 -1.44 24.36 -8.34
C ILE A 648 -2.05 25.76 -8.49
N LYS A 649 -1.66 26.71 -7.62
CA LYS A 649 -2.14 28.10 -7.69
C LYS A 649 -1.68 28.80 -8.97
N SER A 650 -0.44 28.56 -9.39
CA SER A 650 0.10 29.10 -10.64
C SER A 650 -0.67 28.60 -11.87
N ALA A 651 -0.95 27.29 -11.94
CA ALA A 651 -1.74 26.68 -12.99
C ALA A 651 -3.19 27.21 -13.00
N LEU A 652 -3.82 27.36 -11.83
CA LEU A 652 -5.16 27.90 -11.71
C LEU A 652 -5.24 29.37 -12.18
N ALA A 653 -4.27 30.20 -11.77
CA ALA A 653 -4.16 31.58 -12.23
C ALA A 653 -3.96 31.66 -13.75
N LEU A 654 -3.11 30.78 -14.31
CA LEU A 654 -2.91 30.68 -15.76
C LEU A 654 -4.20 30.28 -16.49
N ALA A 655 -4.96 29.33 -15.95
CA ALA A 655 -6.25 28.91 -16.49
C ALA A 655 -7.27 30.06 -16.49
N TYR A 656 -7.38 30.81 -15.38
CA TYR A 656 -8.24 32.00 -15.31
C TYR A 656 -7.80 33.09 -16.28
N TRP A 657 -6.50 33.37 -16.44
CA TRP A 657 -6.03 34.32 -17.45
C TRP A 657 -6.42 33.87 -18.87
N ARG A 658 -6.30 32.58 -19.19
CA ARG A 658 -6.70 32.05 -20.51
C ARG A 658 -8.20 32.28 -20.79
N ILE A 659 -9.04 32.20 -19.76
CA ILE A 659 -10.50 32.38 -19.83
C ILE A 659 -10.90 33.87 -19.84
N LEU A 660 -10.45 34.64 -18.85
CA LEU A 660 -10.91 36.00 -18.55
C LEU A 660 -10.07 37.10 -19.22
N ARG A 661 -8.80 36.80 -19.54
CA ARG A 661 -7.82 37.75 -20.09
C ARG A 661 -7.55 38.98 -19.22
N GLU A 662 -7.82 38.91 -17.92
CA GLU A 662 -7.43 39.93 -16.94
C GLU A 662 -5.93 39.81 -16.61
N SER A 663 -5.20 40.91 -16.75
CA SER A 663 -3.74 40.96 -16.68
C SER A 663 -3.16 40.44 -15.36
N GLU A 664 -3.89 40.69 -14.29
CA GLU A 664 -3.54 40.35 -12.91
C GLU A 664 -3.40 38.84 -12.73
N TYR A 665 -4.19 38.01 -13.42
CA TYR A 665 -4.08 36.55 -13.33
C TYR A 665 -2.76 36.02 -13.93
N LEU A 666 -2.29 36.61 -15.04
CA LEU A 666 -1.00 36.20 -15.62
C LEU A 666 0.17 36.61 -14.71
N SER A 667 0.07 37.80 -14.12
CA SER A 667 1.03 38.25 -13.10
C SER A 667 1.04 37.33 -11.88
N ASP A 668 -0.13 36.98 -11.34
CA ASP A 668 -0.26 36.07 -10.18
C ASP A 668 0.32 34.68 -10.51
N SER A 669 0.05 34.16 -11.72
CA SER A 669 0.63 32.89 -12.18
C SER A 669 2.16 32.91 -12.14
N SER A 670 2.78 34.00 -12.61
CA SER A 670 4.23 34.17 -12.58
C SER A 670 4.80 34.26 -11.15
N LEU A 671 4.12 34.98 -10.25
CA LEU A 671 4.54 35.09 -8.84
C LEU A 671 4.47 33.74 -8.13
N PHE A 672 3.37 32.99 -8.29
CA PHE A 672 3.25 31.67 -7.68
C PHE A 672 4.25 30.66 -8.25
N LEU A 673 4.55 30.71 -9.56
CA LEU A 673 5.56 29.82 -10.13
C LEU A 673 6.95 30.13 -9.59
N GLU A 674 7.29 31.41 -9.42
CA GLU A 674 8.57 31.81 -8.82
C GLU A 674 8.75 31.28 -7.40
N GLU A 675 7.72 31.41 -6.56
CA GLU A 675 7.71 30.85 -5.20
C GLU A 675 7.84 29.32 -5.24
N ALA A 676 7.06 28.63 -6.08
CA ALA A 676 7.15 27.18 -6.24
C ALA A 676 8.56 26.73 -6.68
N VAL A 677 9.16 27.41 -7.66
CA VAL A 677 10.52 27.09 -8.14
C VAL A 677 11.56 27.26 -7.02
N ASN A 678 11.41 28.24 -6.14
CA ASN A 678 12.32 28.39 -4.99
C ASN A 678 12.23 27.20 -4.04
N HIS A 679 11.02 26.71 -3.74
CA HIS A 679 10.83 25.49 -2.96
C HIS A 679 11.43 24.25 -3.66
N TRP A 680 11.25 24.11 -4.98
CA TRP A 680 11.89 23.04 -5.74
C TRP A 680 13.42 23.11 -5.70
N LYS A 681 14.00 24.31 -5.81
CA LYS A 681 15.45 24.51 -5.72
C LYS A 681 15.99 24.16 -4.33
N SER A 682 15.27 24.53 -3.26
CA SER A 682 15.59 24.12 -1.89
C SER A 682 15.57 22.59 -1.74
N LEU A 683 14.49 21.95 -2.20
CA LEU A 683 14.37 20.49 -2.26
C LEU A 683 15.55 19.84 -3.00
N ALA A 684 15.90 20.39 -4.18
CA ALA A 684 16.98 19.88 -5.01
C ALA A 684 18.36 20.03 -4.34
N GLU A 685 18.64 21.16 -3.70
CA GLU A 685 19.88 21.39 -2.95
C GLU A 685 20.02 20.41 -1.77
N MET A 686 18.94 20.21 -1.01
CA MET A 686 18.90 19.23 0.09
C MET A 686 19.12 17.80 -0.42
N GLY A 687 18.45 17.43 -1.52
CA GLY A 687 18.61 16.13 -2.18
C GLY A 687 20.03 15.91 -2.66
N LEU A 688 20.62 16.89 -3.37
CA LEU A 688 22.01 16.84 -3.80
C LEU A 688 22.99 16.73 -2.64
N LYS A 689 22.67 17.27 -1.46
CA LYS A 689 23.52 17.16 -0.28
C LYS A 689 23.44 15.77 0.38
N ALA A 690 22.24 15.21 0.51
CA ALA A 690 22.00 14.01 1.32
C ALA A 690 21.97 12.71 0.52
N TYR A 691 21.37 12.69 -0.66
CA TYR A 691 21.06 11.50 -1.44
C TYR A 691 22.16 11.13 -2.45
N HIS A 692 22.14 9.87 -2.90
CA HIS A 692 22.98 9.37 -3.98
C HIS A 692 22.80 10.20 -5.25
N GLU A 693 23.89 10.46 -5.98
CA GLU A 693 23.89 11.32 -7.17
C GLU A 693 23.18 10.69 -8.39
N ASP A 694 22.94 9.39 -8.35
CA ASP A 694 22.28 8.64 -9.41
C ASP A 694 21.28 7.62 -8.81
N LEU A 695 20.12 8.10 -8.37
CA LEU A 695 19.07 7.24 -7.79
C LEU A 695 18.37 6.43 -8.88
N ASN A 696 18.93 5.27 -9.24
CA ASN A 696 18.37 4.42 -10.28
C ASN A 696 17.28 3.47 -9.74
N PHE A 697 16.03 3.76 -10.07
CA PHE A 697 14.84 2.93 -9.81
C PHE A 697 14.15 2.45 -11.10
N SER A 698 14.90 2.42 -12.20
CA SER A 698 14.34 2.20 -13.54
C SER A 698 14.19 0.72 -13.88
N SER A 699 13.06 0.33 -14.47
CA SER A 699 12.85 -1.00 -15.09
C SER A 699 12.21 -0.87 -16.47
N ALA A 700 12.01 -1.98 -17.19
CA ALA A 700 11.49 -2.02 -18.56
C ALA A 700 12.21 -1.06 -19.55
N GLY A 701 13.51 -0.83 -19.38
CA GLY A 701 14.27 0.12 -20.21
C GLY A 701 13.95 1.61 -19.99
N SER A 702 13.05 1.94 -19.05
CA SER A 702 12.74 3.33 -18.70
C SER A 702 13.99 4.09 -18.24
N LYS A 703 14.03 5.39 -18.51
CA LYS A 703 15.09 6.31 -18.06
C LYS A 703 14.58 7.42 -17.14
N THR A 704 13.27 7.45 -16.89
CA THR A 704 12.59 8.54 -16.16
C THR A 704 12.60 8.33 -14.66
N ARG A 705 13.05 7.17 -14.17
CA ARG A 705 13.24 6.87 -12.74
C ARG A 705 14.71 6.81 -12.36
N ARG A 706 15.42 7.90 -12.65
CA ARG A 706 16.85 7.99 -12.46
C ARG A 706 17.29 9.44 -12.26
N GLY A 707 18.36 9.65 -11.50
CA GLY A 707 18.99 10.95 -11.30
C GLY A 707 18.64 11.57 -9.95
N THR A 708 18.47 12.89 -9.94
CA THR A 708 18.20 13.74 -8.76
C THR A 708 17.15 14.80 -9.10
N TRP A 709 16.56 15.45 -8.09
CA TRP A 709 15.62 16.55 -8.28
C TRP A 709 16.19 17.71 -9.11
N ASP A 710 17.49 17.97 -9.00
CA ASP A 710 18.17 19.03 -9.76
C ASP A 710 18.13 18.81 -11.27
N ASN A 711 18.14 17.54 -11.71
CA ASN A 711 18.05 17.21 -13.13
C ASN A 711 16.73 17.66 -13.77
N LEU A 712 15.69 17.92 -12.96
CA LEU A 712 14.37 18.32 -13.43
C LEU A 712 14.12 19.83 -13.32
N THR A 713 15.03 20.60 -12.69
CA THR A 713 14.89 22.06 -12.51
C THR A 713 14.72 22.81 -13.83
N CYS A 714 15.36 22.31 -14.89
CA CYS A 714 15.31 22.93 -16.23
C CYS A 714 13.89 22.99 -16.82
N GLU A 715 12.99 22.06 -16.48
CA GLU A 715 11.58 22.12 -16.88
C GLU A 715 10.89 23.37 -16.33
N LEU A 716 11.17 23.69 -15.07
CA LEU A 716 10.54 24.79 -14.36
C LEU A 716 11.10 26.14 -14.82
N GLU A 717 12.40 26.20 -15.12
CA GLU A 717 13.03 27.39 -15.71
C GLU A 717 12.47 27.68 -17.10
N ALA A 718 12.15 26.66 -17.90
CA ALA A 718 11.48 26.82 -19.19
C ALA A 718 10.06 27.42 -19.04
N ASP A 719 9.30 26.97 -18.03
CA ASP A 719 7.98 27.56 -17.71
C ASP A 719 8.07 29.02 -17.26
N GLN A 720 9.04 29.36 -16.40
CA GLN A 720 9.28 30.74 -15.97
C GLN A 720 9.57 31.64 -17.17
N ASN A 721 10.46 31.22 -18.06
CA ASN A 721 10.77 31.94 -19.29
C ASN A 721 9.54 32.11 -20.20
N THR A 722 8.67 31.09 -20.24
CA THR A 722 7.44 31.13 -21.03
C THR A 722 6.44 32.14 -20.46
N LEU A 723 6.25 32.19 -19.14
CA LEU A 723 5.40 33.19 -18.48
C LEU A 723 5.95 34.61 -18.67
N GLU A 724 7.26 34.82 -18.53
CA GLU A 724 7.88 36.12 -18.78
C GLU A 724 7.68 36.60 -20.21
N LYS A 725 7.79 35.69 -21.17
CA LYS A 725 7.52 35.99 -22.58
C LYS A 725 6.06 36.39 -22.77
N LEU A 726 5.12 35.66 -22.18
CA LEU A 726 3.69 36.00 -22.24
C LEU A 726 3.39 37.38 -21.62
N LEU A 727 4.00 37.71 -20.46
CA LEU A 727 3.87 39.04 -19.85
C LEU A 727 4.35 40.14 -20.82
N LYS A 728 5.52 39.97 -21.44
CA LYS A 728 6.10 40.91 -22.41
C LYS A 728 5.23 41.06 -23.66
N GLU A 729 4.80 39.94 -24.25
CA GLU A 729 3.98 39.91 -25.48
C GLU A 729 2.61 40.56 -25.27
N ASN A 730 2.02 40.41 -24.09
CA ASN A 730 0.74 41.01 -23.72
C ASN A 730 0.87 42.40 -23.10
N ARG A 731 2.10 42.94 -22.96
CA ARG A 731 2.39 44.25 -22.35
C ARG A 731 1.85 44.38 -20.92
N ILE A 732 1.96 43.30 -20.16
CA ILE A 732 1.54 43.23 -18.76
C ILE A 732 2.78 43.41 -17.88
N GLU A 733 2.74 44.41 -17.00
CA GLU A 733 3.74 44.55 -15.95
C GLU A 733 3.46 43.55 -14.83
N LYS A 734 4.50 42.84 -14.39
CA LYS A 734 4.39 41.92 -13.25
C LYS A 734 4.20 42.74 -11.98
N ASN A 735 3.15 42.43 -11.23
CA ASN A 735 2.88 43.02 -9.93
C ASN A 735 3.90 42.55 -8.87
N ASP A 736 4.09 43.34 -7.82
CA ASP A 736 4.91 42.97 -6.66
C ASP A 736 4.19 42.01 -5.68
N SER A 737 2.90 41.77 -5.89
CA SER A 737 2.05 40.99 -4.97
C SER A 737 0.87 40.36 -5.70
N ILE A 738 0.40 39.23 -5.16
CA ILE A 738 -0.80 38.52 -5.60
C ILE A 738 -2.03 39.44 -5.52
N LYS A 739 -2.83 39.49 -6.59
CA LYS A 739 -4.00 40.39 -6.68
C LYS A 739 -5.33 39.70 -6.40
N TYR A 740 -5.50 38.44 -6.80
CA TYR A 740 -6.73 37.70 -6.48
C TYR A 740 -6.58 36.84 -5.22
N THR A 741 -7.71 36.37 -4.69
CA THR A 741 -7.72 35.44 -3.56
C THR A 741 -7.66 34.00 -4.05
N TYR A 742 -6.67 33.25 -3.55
CA TYR A 742 -6.48 31.82 -3.84
C TYR A 742 -6.56 30.99 -2.56
N LEU A 743 -7.64 31.23 -1.81
CA LEU A 743 -7.99 30.49 -0.61
C LEU A 743 -9.37 29.87 -0.81
N PRO A 744 -9.58 28.62 -0.37
CA PRO A 744 -10.92 28.05 -0.38
C PRO A 744 -11.79 28.80 0.63
N ALA A 745 -13.10 28.88 0.37
CA ALA A 745 -14.04 29.31 1.40
C ALA A 745 -14.11 28.25 2.51
N GLU A 746 -14.53 28.65 3.70
CA GLU A 746 -14.72 27.72 4.83
C GLU A 746 -15.69 26.60 4.44
N GLU A 747 -15.30 25.37 4.77
CA GLU A 747 -16.15 24.21 4.55
C GLU A 747 -17.30 24.20 5.55
N LEU A 748 -18.49 23.87 5.05
CA LEU A 748 -19.63 23.60 5.91
C LEU A 748 -19.41 22.33 6.71
N LYS A 749 -20.13 22.19 7.81
CA LYS A 749 -20.17 20.95 8.58
C LYS A 749 -21.51 20.28 8.36
N MET A 750 -21.46 18.99 8.04
CA MET A 750 -22.63 18.15 7.79
C MET A 750 -22.67 17.00 8.78
N LYS A 751 -23.89 16.50 9.01
CA LYS A 751 -24.14 15.23 9.69
C LYS A 751 -25.18 14.46 8.90
N ALA A 752 -24.86 13.24 8.51
CA ALA A 752 -25.81 12.32 7.89
C ALA A 752 -25.93 11.03 8.70
N VAL A 753 -27.00 10.29 8.45
CA VAL A 753 -27.20 8.94 8.99
C VAL A 753 -27.26 7.98 7.81
N PHE A 754 -26.35 7.03 7.77
CA PHE A 754 -26.33 5.95 6.79
C PHE A 754 -26.60 4.62 7.51
N PRO A 755 -27.48 3.75 6.99
CA PRO A 755 -27.60 2.40 7.51
C PRO A 755 -26.41 1.55 7.02
N ASP A 756 -26.02 0.55 7.80
CA ASP A 756 -24.98 -0.40 7.39
C ASP A 756 -25.51 -1.45 6.40
N LYS A 757 -26.83 -1.69 6.41
CA LYS A 757 -27.49 -2.77 5.67
C LYS A 757 -28.81 -2.32 5.05
N VAL A 758 -29.18 -2.91 3.94
CA VAL A 758 -30.49 -2.76 3.29
C VAL A 758 -30.94 -4.08 2.67
N ILE A 759 -32.24 -4.36 2.70
CA ILE A 759 -32.81 -5.55 2.05
C ILE A 759 -33.12 -5.19 0.59
N GLN A 760 -32.78 -6.10 -0.34
CA GLN A 760 -33.10 -5.93 -1.75
C GLN A 760 -34.58 -5.59 -2.01
N GLY A 761 -34.84 -4.79 -3.05
CA GLY A 761 -36.21 -4.39 -3.38
C GLY A 761 -36.87 -3.45 -2.37
N GLN A 762 -36.15 -2.94 -1.36
CA GLN A 762 -36.61 -1.86 -0.49
C GLN A 762 -36.03 -0.51 -0.93
N SER A 763 -36.85 0.53 -0.95
CA SER A 763 -36.38 1.90 -1.17
C SER A 763 -35.58 2.38 0.04
N LEU A 764 -34.50 3.11 -0.19
CA LEU A 764 -33.63 3.60 0.88
C LEU A 764 -33.67 5.12 1.01
N LYS A 765 -34.18 5.63 2.14
CA LYS A 765 -34.21 7.07 2.44
C LYS A 765 -32.94 7.48 3.20
N ILE A 766 -32.19 8.44 2.65
CA ILE A 766 -31.00 9.02 3.27
C ILE A 766 -31.32 10.44 3.75
N LYS A 767 -30.83 10.79 4.94
CA LYS A 767 -31.03 12.11 5.57
C LYS A 767 -29.70 12.80 5.86
N VAL A 768 -29.67 14.11 5.67
CA VAL A 768 -28.53 14.99 6.01
C VAL A 768 -29.00 16.27 6.68
N GLN A 769 -28.18 16.75 7.60
CA GLN A 769 -28.39 17.98 8.36
C GLN A 769 -27.10 18.80 8.32
N SER A 770 -27.25 20.12 8.32
CA SER A 770 -26.14 21.01 8.64
C SER A 770 -25.85 20.97 10.14
N VAL A 771 -24.58 21.19 10.50
CA VAL A 771 -24.18 21.33 11.91
C VAL A 771 -24.19 22.82 12.27
N GLY A 772 -25.06 23.20 13.22
CA GLY A 772 -25.26 24.58 13.65
C GLY A 772 -26.54 25.22 13.11
N ILE A 773 -26.73 26.53 13.32
CA ILE A 773 -27.89 27.31 12.81
C ILE A 773 -27.57 27.88 11.42
N ILE A 774 -27.09 27.03 10.51
CA ILE A 774 -26.74 27.44 9.15
C ILE A 774 -27.49 26.52 8.19
N ASP A 775 -28.46 27.06 7.44
CA ASP A 775 -29.09 26.32 6.34
C ASP A 775 -28.16 26.25 5.13
N PHE A 776 -28.22 25.14 4.40
CA PHE A 776 -27.51 25.02 3.12
C PHE A 776 -28.08 26.01 2.10
N LYS A 777 -27.23 26.80 1.46
CA LYS A 777 -27.67 27.76 0.43
C LYS A 777 -28.00 27.07 -0.90
N THR A 778 -27.42 25.90 -1.13
CA THR A 778 -27.68 25.01 -2.25
C THR A 778 -28.25 23.69 -1.74
N LEU A 779 -29.04 23.00 -2.56
CA LEU A 779 -29.56 21.67 -2.17
C LEU A 779 -28.39 20.69 -2.05
N PRO A 780 -28.29 19.90 -0.96
CA PRO A 780 -27.37 18.78 -0.90
C PRO A 780 -27.69 17.79 -2.01
N VAL A 781 -26.65 17.13 -2.52
CA VAL A 781 -26.76 16.10 -3.56
C VAL A 781 -26.30 14.78 -2.98
N LEU A 782 -27.17 13.77 -3.05
CA LEU A 782 -26.83 12.38 -2.76
C LEU A 782 -26.25 11.75 -4.02
N HIS A 783 -25.06 11.18 -3.90
CA HIS A 783 -24.40 10.38 -4.92
C HIS A 783 -24.50 8.91 -4.53
N TYR A 784 -24.95 8.03 -5.42
CA TYR A 784 -25.04 6.60 -5.16
C TYR A 784 -24.73 5.76 -6.40
N ARG A 785 -24.13 4.59 -6.20
CA ARG A 785 -23.79 3.62 -7.25
C ARG A 785 -23.67 2.23 -6.62
N HIS A 786 -23.84 1.18 -7.40
CA HIS A 786 -23.35 -0.13 -6.99
C HIS A 786 -21.84 -0.09 -6.72
N VAL A 787 -21.34 -1.03 -5.92
CA VAL A 787 -19.91 -1.34 -5.83
C VAL A 787 -19.46 -2.10 -7.09
N ASP A 788 -19.75 -1.48 -8.24
CA ASP A 788 -19.33 -1.83 -9.59
C ASP A 788 -18.77 -0.54 -10.22
N GLN A 789 -17.47 -0.51 -10.41
CA GLN A 789 -16.77 0.65 -10.96
C GLN A 789 -17.03 0.84 -12.46
N THR A 790 -17.51 -0.21 -13.15
CA THR A 790 -17.78 -0.18 -14.59
C THR A 790 -19.04 0.61 -14.94
N GLU A 791 -19.93 0.87 -13.97
CA GLU A 791 -21.07 1.79 -14.11
C GLU A 791 -20.63 3.26 -14.30
N GLY A 792 -19.37 3.59 -13.98
CA GLY A 792 -18.82 4.92 -14.17
C GLY A 792 -19.24 5.92 -13.10
N LEU A 793 -19.79 7.07 -13.51
CA LEU A 793 -20.17 8.15 -12.60
C LEU A 793 -21.33 7.72 -11.69
N PHE A 794 -21.35 8.25 -10.47
CA PHE A 794 -22.45 8.04 -9.53
C PHE A 794 -23.77 8.62 -10.08
N HIS A 795 -24.88 7.93 -9.79
CA HIS A 795 -26.20 8.54 -9.92
C HIS A 795 -26.35 9.65 -8.88
N THR A 796 -27.09 10.71 -9.23
CA THR A 796 -27.28 11.88 -8.37
C THR A 796 -28.75 12.14 -8.08
N LEU A 797 -29.05 12.52 -6.84
CA LEU A 797 -30.37 12.96 -6.40
C LEU A 797 -30.24 14.24 -5.57
N ASN A 798 -30.97 15.28 -5.95
CA ASN A 798 -31.15 16.44 -5.08
C ASN A 798 -31.89 16.01 -3.81
N MET A 799 -31.38 16.44 -2.66
CA MET A 799 -32.01 16.22 -1.36
C MET A 799 -32.89 17.42 -1.03
N TYR A 800 -34.16 17.16 -0.68
CA TYR A 800 -35.15 18.21 -0.40
C TYR A 800 -35.47 18.30 1.09
N PRO A 801 -35.92 19.48 1.58
CA PRO A 801 -36.31 19.65 2.98
C PRO A 801 -37.32 18.60 3.47
N ASP A 802 -37.04 17.99 4.62
CA ASP A 802 -37.83 16.90 5.25
C ASP A 802 -38.16 17.22 6.72
N GLY A 803 -38.37 18.51 7.02
CA GLY A 803 -38.72 19.02 8.35
C GLY A 803 -37.53 19.21 9.30
N GLU A 804 -36.67 18.20 9.44
CA GLU A 804 -35.50 18.22 10.34
C GLU A 804 -34.16 18.34 9.59
N GLY A 805 -34.18 18.53 8.28
CA GLY A 805 -32.99 18.54 7.42
C GLY A 805 -33.38 18.32 5.97
N TYR A 806 -32.54 17.60 5.23
CA TYR A 806 -32.75 17.29 3.81
C TYR A 806 -32.75 15.77 3.60
N SER A 807 -33.52 15.27 2.63
CA SER A 807 -33.56 13.84 2.32
C SER A 807 -33.74 13.54 0.84
N ALA A 808 -33.27 12.37 0.42
CA ALA A 808 -33.52 11.76 -0.88
C ALA A 808 -33.82 10.25 -0.70
N VAL A 809 -34.48 9.65 -1.69
CA VAL A 809 -34.85 8.23 -1.67
C VAL A 809 -34.25 7.53 -2.88
N ILE A 810 -33.42 6.52 -2.63
CA ILE A 810 -32.90 5.61 -3.65
C ILE A 810 -34.02 4.60 -4.01
N PRO A 811 -34.35 4.43 -5.30
CA PRO A 811 -35.40 3.52 -5.74
C PRO A 811 -35.16 2.06 -5.36
N ALA A 812 -36.25 1.35 -5.04
CA ALA A 812 -36.23 -0.05 -4.64
C ALA A 812 -35.69 -1.01 -5.72
N ASP A 813 -36.01 -0.73 -6.98
CA ASP A 813 -35.61 -1.51 -8.15
C ASP A 813 -34.11 -1.41 -8.47
N TYR A 814 -33.45 -0.35 -8.00
CA TYR A 814 -32.00 -0.22 -8.09
C TYR A 814 -31.26 -1.10 -7.08
N ILE A 815 -31.86 -1.42 -5.92
CA ILE A 815 -31.18 -2.14 -4.84
C ILE A 815 -31.31 -3.65 -5.05
N THR A 816 -30.25 -4.27 -5.56
CA THR A 816 -30.18 -5.70 -5.91
C THR A 816 -29.10 -6.44 -5.12
N THR A 817 -29.21 -7.75 -4.94
CA THR A 817 -28.21 -8.56 -4.19
C THR A 817 -26.94 -8.85 -4.97
N GLU A 818 -26.85 -8.44 -6.24
CA GLU A 818 -25.64 -8.66 -7.05
C GLU A 818 -24.47 -7.78 -6.57
N TRP A 819 -24.77 -6.66 -5.92
CA TRP A 819 -23.79 -5.65 -5.51
C TRP A 819 -24.14 -5.03 -4.16
N ASP A 820 -23.13 -4.60 -3.43
CA ASP A 820 -23.33 -3.64 -2.34
C ASP A 820 -23.57 -2.23 -2.92
N LEU A 821 -24.03 -1.30 -2.08
CA LEU A 821 -24.34 0.07 -2.48
C LEU A 821 -23.32 1.05 -1.87
N MET A 822 -22.72 1.92 -2.68
CA MET A 822 -21.81 2.97 -2.26
C MET A 822 -22.48 4.33 -2.41
N LEU A 823 -22.37 5.20 -1.40
CA LEU A 823 -22.94 6.54 -1.45
C LEU A 823 -22.16 7.59 -0.65
N TYR A 824 -22.35 8.85 -1.02
CA TYR A 824 -21.85 10.02 -0.29
C TYR A 824 -22.72 11.24 -0.58
N ILE A 825 -22.55 12.31 0.18
CA ILE A 825 -23.33 13.54 0.02
C ILE A 825 -22.38 14.71 -0.23
N THR A 826 -22.77 15.61 -1.13
CA THR A 826 -22.02 16.85 -1.39
C THR A 826 -22.92 18.07 -1.24
N VAL A 827 -22.34 19.17 -0.75
CA VAL A 827 -22.93 20.52 -0.82
C VAL A 827 -21.90 21.42 -1.49
N GLN A 828 -22.29 21.99 -2.64
CA GLN A 828 -21.44 22.89 -3.41
C GLN A 828 -21.86 24.34 -3.12
N GLU A 829 -20.96 25.12 -2.50
CA GLU A 829 -21.18 26.54 -2.28
C GLU A 829 -20.83 27.35 -3.54
N ALA A 830 -21.48 28.50 -3.70
CA ALA A 830 -21.24 29.42 -4.83
C ALA A 830 -19.82 30.01 -4.83
N SER A 831 -19.14 29.99 -3.67
CA SER A 831 -17.75 30.41 -3.52
C SER A 831 -16.72 29.41 -4.06
N GLY A 832 -17.14 28.23 -4.52
CA GLY A 832 -16.26 27.22 -5.09
C GLY A 832 -15.93 26.06 -4.15
N SER A 833 -16.09 26.21 -2.84
CA SER A 833 -15.85 25.13 -1.88
C SER A 833 -16.92 24.04 -1.95
N CYS A 834 -16.48 22.78 -2.00
CA CYS A 834 -17.34 21.62 -1.82
C CYS A 834 -17.14 21.06 -0.42
N THR A 835 -18.25 20.83 0.29
CA THR A 835 -18.25 19.97 1.48
C THR A 835 -18.79 18.60 1.09
N MET A 836 -18.09 17.55 1.51
CA MET A 836 -18.49 16.16 1.29
C MET A 836 -18.72 15.46 2.63
N PHE A 837 -19.72 14.58 2.71
CA PHE A 837 -19.96 13.73 3.88
C PHE A 837 -20.03 12.25 3.45
N PRO A 838 -19.16 11.39 4.01
CA PRO A 838 -18.21 11.67 5.09
C PRO A 838 -17.01 12.55 4.68
N GLY A 839 -16.58 12.50 3.43
CA GLY A 839 -15.38 13.23 2.99
C GLY A 839 -14.06 12.61 3.45
N ILE A 840 -12.94 13.11 2.92
CA ILE A 840 -11.63 12.52 3.20
C ILE A 840 -11.22 12.68 4.67
N TYR A 841 -10.56 11.66 5.23
CA TYR A 841 -10.11 11.64 6.63
C TYR A 841 -11.18 11.98 7.68
N HIS A 842 -12.46 11.69 7.41
CA HIS A 842 -13.52 11.89 8.39
C HIS A 842 -13.22 11.11 9.69
N PRO A 843 -13.45 11.67 10.89
CA PRO A 843 -13.14 11.02 12.16
C PRO A 843 -13.87 9.68 12.36
N ASP A 844 -15.15 9.63 11.99
CA ASP A 844 -16.00 8.47 12.24
C ASP A 844 -16.12 7.49 11.06
N PHE A 845 -15.75 7.91 9.84
CA PHE A 845 -15.90 7.08 8.64
C PHE A 845 -14.51 6.81 8.05
N PRO A 846 -14.22 5.56 7.68
CA PRO A 846 -12.89 5.21 7.17
C PRO A 846 -12.64 5.76 5.76
N PHE A 847 -13.68 5.98 4.95
CA PHE A 847 -13.62 6.39 3.55
C PHE A 847 -14.42 7.68 3.29
N PRO A 848 -14.21 8.38 2.16
CA PRO A 848 -14.99 9.56 1.80
C PRO A 848 -16.44 9.26 1.35
N TYR A 849 -16.82 7.98 1.37
CA TYR A 849 -18.15 7.45 1.11
C TYR A 849 -18.51 6.39 2.14
N HIS A 850 -19.78 6.02 2.20
CA HIS A 850 -20.29 4.91 2.98
C HIS A 850 -20.70 3.75 2.07
N VAL A 851 -20.48 2.52 2.53
CA VAL A 851 -20.85 1.29 1.82
C VAL A 851 -21.92 0.57 2.64
N ILE A 852 -23.02 0.25 1.98
CA ILE A 852 -24.20 -0.40 2.56
C ILE A 852 -24.26 -1.81 2.00
N GLU A 853 -24.27 -2.79 2.90
CA GLU A 853 -24.42 -4.20 2.52
C GLU A 853 -25.86 -4.46 2.05
N VAL A 854 -26.00 -5.07 0.87
CA VAL A 854 -27.32 -5.49 0.36
C VAL A 854 -27.58 -6.96 0.70
N GLU A 855 -28.65 -7.18 1.46
CA GLU A 855 -29.11 -8.49 1.92
C GLU A 855 -30.31 -9.01 1.11
N ARG A 856 -30.54 -10.33 1.17
CA ARG A 856 -31.62 -11.03 0.46
C ARG A 856 -32.98 -10.87 1.10
#